data_AF-A0A2X2RPI1-F1
#
_entry.id   AF-A0A2X2RPI1-F1
#
_cell.length_a   1.000
_cell.length_b   1.000
_cell.length_c   1.000
_cell.angle_alpha   90.00
_cell.angle_beta   90.00
_cell.angle_gamma   90.00
#
_symmetry.space_group_name_H-M   'P 1'
#
loop_
_entity.id
_entity.type
_entity.pdbx_description
1 polymer ?
#
loop_
_entity_poly.entity_id
_entity_poly.type
_entity_poly.pdbx_seq_one_letter_code
_entity_poly.pdbx_strand_id
1 'polypeptide(L)'
;MARTYLLVFFVLLSLPLLAQQVDLENIDTQLKEKLKKKPFSISGSASVSGVYNQASDSPTNESFLYFFNGNITLGFYDWTMPINYRYTNQGDALDYQIPFKFNRLSLHPKYKWILAHIGDVSMSFSPYTFNGLQFTGGGLELTPEKYPLRASFMGGRLAKATEYDGRPQTIPTYERWGYGTKLSYKKEDLEIGGILFFANDKANSLSVPIPDEKKIYPLSNQVYSGFAKYKPLHFVEVFGEYALSLLGNTQSQKQDFTAYNAGINFIFTKASVGVRYEKVDPDYKTLGAYYFVNDMENITLNSSLNLFNGNVSIATSIGRQHDNLNQQKPKQSNQWVGSANVNAKVTSKLSLSGSYSNFTMFTNKLINPFDRINNPQLYEHPQDSINYRQVSQNTNANIAYAINEKQNITLSYSFNDVVNKQNDIVRRGGISRFHNAGATYILQFPESKLSLSPSFNYSYSIVSREKTQVMGPSLTVGKGFFEDKLNTTLLGNYSISQSDTSKGSTANVQLNVNFLPWKNHQFTLSALQSFRNAESDTQNTSAQSTNVSVGYTYHFEKVELPFPSFKFKKKEKTPKEKKPRKEKKQKVEKAEDLERAKDTIPLQEEKVMPEVPATTEEPIEQQVTATTEVVITKDIPELSNITDLSFMGELNTQIAEVHRQLQVSAKKDKKRLQQEQKLLVEKAKKQQADYRYFVFRCLKNLYKQALESDDKFKADLFAKKQAYDLNNTAENQELLYKAEEGYQAHLWMLNELKDITMEHLIQEKGLLRNFAEQHKEEIYQTIAQKLSPQQKMDAISVLLADFYHKAFFNSSSN
;
A
#
# COMPACT_ATOMS: atom_id res chain seq x y z
N MET A 1 -14.22 -31.33 7.87
CA MET A 1 -12.88 -31.55 8.49
C MET A 1 -12.31 -30.32 9.20
N ALA A 2 -12.59 -29.07 8.80
CA ALA A 2 -12.08 -27.86 9.48
C ALA A 2 -12.59 -27.63 10.93
N ARG A 3 -13.80 -28.11 11.27
CA ARG A 3 -14.34 -27.98 12.63
C ARG A 3 -13.67 -28.92 13.64
N THR A 4 -13.12 -30.04 13.19
CA THR A 4 -12.48 -31.05 14.05
C THR A 4 -11.05 -30.64 14.43
N TYR A 5 -10.33 -29.91 13.55
CA TYR A 5 -9.00 -29.37 13.87
C TYR A 5 -9.03 -28.15 14.80
N LEU A 6 -10.11 -27.36 14.76
CA LEU A 6 -10.27 -26.20 15.65
C LEU A 6 -10.55 -26.63 17.11
N LEU A 7 -11.19 -27.79 17.28
CA LEU A 7 -11.44 -28.41 18.59
C LEU A 7 -10.17 -29.07 19.14
N VAL A 8 -9.32 -29.66 18.29
CA VAL A 8 -7.98 -30.15 18.70
C VAL A 8 -7.04 -29.01 19.06
N PHE A 9 -7.14 -27.85 18.38
CA PHE A 9 -6.35 -26.65 18.71
C PHE A 9 -6.80 -26.00 20.03
N PHE A 10 -8.10 -26.04 20.36
CA PHE A 10 -8.62 -25.54 21.64
C PHE A 10 -8.33 -26.51 22.81
N VAL A 11 -8.29 -27.82 22.56
CA VAL A 11 -7.96 -28.83 23.58
C VAL A 11 -6.46 -28.83 23.92
N LEU A 12 -5.58 -28.52 22.96
CA LEU A 12 -4.13 -28.35 23.21
C LEU A 12 -3.79 -27.07 24.00
N LEU A 13 -4.67 -26.07 24.02
CA LEU A 13 -4.57 -24.86 24.85
C LEU A 13 -5.14 -25.04 26.26
N SER A 14 -5.73 -26.20 26.57
CA SER A 14 -6.36 -26.51 27.86
C SER A 14 -5.56 -27.45 28.77
N LEU A 15 -4.31 -27.76 28.41
CA LEU A 15 -3.41 -28.47 29.34
C LEU A 15 -3.09 -27.56 30.53
N PRO A 16 -3.20 -28.07 31.77
CA PRO A 16 -3.07 -27.24 32.97
C PRO A 16 -1.67 -26.65 33.02
N LEU A 17 -1.62 -25.34 33.28
CA LEU A 17 -0.48 -24.64 33.84
C LEU A 17 0.10 -25.46 35.01
N LEU A 18 1.11 -26.28 34.74
CA LEU A 18 1.85 -26.99 35.78
C LEU A 18 2.96 -26.07 36.30
N ALA A 19 2.67 -25.56 37.50
CA ALA A 19 3.59 -25.20 38.58
C ALA A 19 4.69 -24.17 38.26
N GLN A 20 4.32 -22.89 38.36
CA GLN A 20 5.23 -21.97 39.06
C GLN A 20 5.20 -22.36 40.53
N GLN A 21 6.35 -22.69 41.09
CA GLN A 21 6.55 -22.75 42.54
C GLN A 21 6.32 -21.32 43.06
N VAL A 22 5.10 -21.04 43.49
CA VAL A 22 4.77 -19.81 44.21
C VAL A 22 5.11 -20.09 45.67
N ASP A 23 6.11 -19.41 46.19
CA ASP A 23 6.48 -19.41 47.60
C ASP A 23 5.32 -18.78 48.40
N LEU A 24 4.47 -19.63 48.98
CA LEU A 24 3.23 -19.24 49.65
C LEU A 24 3.46 -18.51 50.98
N GLU A 25 4.63 -18.64 51.60
CA GLU A 25 4.95 -17.97 52.89
C GLU A 25 5.23 -16.47 52.74
N ASN A 26 5.61 -16.00 51.55
CA ASN A 26 5.95 -14.60 51.30
C ASN A 26 4.96 -13.84 50.40
N ILE A 27 3.82 -14.44 50.03
CA ILE A 27 2.82 -13.79 49.18
C ILE A 27 2.29 -12.52 49.86
N ASP A 28 1.97 -12.55 51.16
CA ASP A 28 1.38 -11.40 51.83
C ASP A 28 2.36 -10.21 51.93
N THR A 29 3.64 -10.46 52.20
CA THR A 29 4.70 -9.44 52.23
C THR A 29 5.04 -8.91 50.85
N GLN A 30 5.24 -9.77 49.84
CA GLN A 30 5.54 -9.34 48.47
C GLN A 30 4.35 -8.66 47.79
N LEU A 31 3.12 -9.10 48.07
CA LEU A 31 1.90 -8.47 47.57
C LEU A 31 1.67 -7.13 48.26
N LYS A 32 1.88 -7.01 49.58
CA LYS A 32 1.83 -5.72 50.30
C LYS A 32 2.91 -4.74 49.82
N GLU A 33 4.12 -5.21 49.50
CA GLU A 33 5.17 -4.36 48.93
C GLU A 33 4.89 -3.95 47.47
N LYS A 34 4.38 -4.87 46.63
CA LYS A 34 3.96 -4.52 45.27
C LYS A 34 2.77 -3.56 45.25
N LEU A 35 1.78 -3.75 46.14
CA LEU A 35 0.61 -2.88 46.27
C LEU A 35 0.95 -1.47 46.82
N LYS A 36 2.09 -1.30 47.50
CA LYS A 36 2.63 0.01 47.90
C LYS A 36 3.26 0.77 46.73
N LYS A 37 3.69 0.09 45.67
CA LYS A 37 4.26 0.74 44.47
C LYS A 37 3.14 1.35 43.63
N LYS A 38 3.46 2.48 42.98
CA LYS A 38 2.53 3.15 42.07
C LYS A 38 2.32 2.24 40.84
N PRO A 39 1.09 1.74 40.61
CA PRO A 39 0.86 0.64 39.67
C PRO A 39 1.02 1.05 38.21
N PHE A 40 0.71 2.31 37.87
CA PHE A 40 0.70 2.79 36.50
C PHE A 40 1.96 3.60 36.20
N SER A 41 2.53 3.42 35.03
CA SER A 41 3.56 4.33 34.50
C SER A 41 3.21 4.79 33.10
N ILE A 42 3.54 6.02 32.75
CA ILE A 42 3.48 6.52 31.37
C ILE A 42 4.82 7.12 31.00
N SER A 43 5.33 6.82 29.81
CA SER A 43 6.56 7.40 29.26
C SER A 43 6.52 7.47 27.74
N GLY A 44 7.45 8.19 27.13
CA GLY A 44 7.60 8.26 25.67
C GLY A 44 7.39 9.67 25.14
N SER A 45 6.83 9.82 23.93
CA SER A 45 6.61 11.12 23.33
C SER A 45 5.38 11.18 22.42
N ALA A 46 4.79 12.37 22.33
CA ALA A 46 3.75 12.71 21.38
C ALA A 46 4.18 13.97 20.63
N SER A 47 4.12 13.95 19.31
CA SER A 47 4.57 15.01 18.43
C SER A 47 3.51 15.39 17.40
N VAL A 48 3.44 16.68 17.10
CA VAL A 48 2.70 17.25 15.98
C VAL A 48 3.66 18.12 15.19
N SER A 49 3.65 18.01 13.87
CA SER A 49 4.44 18.87 12.99
C SER A 49 3.70 19.20 11.72
N GLY A 50 3.92 20.40 11.20
CA GLY A 50 3.46 20.85 9.89
C GLY A 50 4.64 21.20 9.00
N VAL A 51 4.52 20.89 7.72
CA VAL A 51 5.50 21.22 6.69
C VAL A 51 4.79 21.99 5.59
N TYR A 52 5.21 23.24 5.38
CA TYR A 52 4.80 24.08 4.27
C TYR A 52 5.89 24.06 3.20
N ASN A 53 5.50 23.80 1.97
CA ASN A 53 6.39 23.82 0.80
C ASN A 53 5.79 24.72 -0.27
N GLN A 54 6.60 25.63 -0.80
CA GLN A 54 6.26 26.43 -1.96
C GLN A 54 7.48 26.60 -2.85
N ALA A 55 7.32 26.36 -4.14
CA ALA A 55 8.36 26.60 -5.13
C ALA A 55 7.73 27.35 -6.32
N SER A 56 8.41 28.38 -6.82
CA SER A 56 7.90 29.19 -7.94
C SER A 56 7.95 28.46 -9.28
N ASP A 57 8.80 27.44 -9.39
CA ASP A 57 9.06 26.65 -10.60
C ASP A 57 8.35 25.29 -10.62
N SER A 58 7.75 24.86 -9.50
CA SER A 58 6.99 23.62 -9.40
C SER A 58 5.82 23.80 -8.41
N PRO A 59 4.58 24.02 -8.91
CA PRO A 59 3.43 24.04 -8.04
C PRO A 59 3.22 22.65 -7.43
N THR A 60 3.32 22.56 -6.10
CA THR A 60 3.01 21.34 -5.36
C THR A 60 1.50 21.19 -5.22
N ASN A 61 0.95 20.00 -5.46
CA ASN A 61 -0.50 19.73 -5.34
C ASN A 61 -1.06 20.01 -3.93
N GLU A 62 -0.23 19.87 -2.90
CA GLU A 62 -0.57 20.21 -1.50
C GLU A 62 0.59 20.98 -0.87
N SER A 63 0.43 22.30 -0.70
CA SER A 63 1.47 23.15 -0.13
C SER A 63 1.66 22.94 1.38
N PHE A 64 0.74 22.23 2.07
CA PHE A 64 0.82 21.98 3.51
C PHE A 64 0.54 20.53 3.90
N LEU A 65 1.52 19.90 4.57
CA LEU A 65 1.41 18.56 5.13
C LEU A 65 1.45 18.62 6.66
N TYR A 66 0.64 17.82 7.33
CA TYR A 66 0.71 17.65 8.77
C TYR A 66 1.06 16.21 9.15
N PHE A 67 1.70 16.06 10.30
CA PHE A 67 2.07 14.78 10.88
C PHE A 67 1.78 14.81 12.38
N PHE A 68 1.02 13.83 12.85
CA PHE A 68 0.84 13.52 14.26
C PHE A 68 1.50 12.16 14.50
N ASN A 69 2.61 12.13 15.23
CA ASN A 69 3.34 10.90 15.51
C ASN A 69 3.62 10.78 16.99
N GLY A 70 3.70 9.56 17.51
CA GLY A 70 4.13 9.37 18.88
C GLY A 70 4.48 7.92 19.20
N ASN A 71 5.28 7.77 20.25
CA ASN A 71 5.58 6.50 20.89
C ASN A 71 5.24 6.67 22.37
N ILE A 72 4.07 6.20 22.80
CA ILE A 72 3.63 6.29 24.18
C ILE A 72 3.70 4.89 24.79
N THR A 73 4.49 4.70 25.84
CA THR A 73 4.55 3.45 26.57
C THR A 73 3.75 3.57 27.86
N LEU A 74 2.68 2.77 27.95
CA LEU A 74 1.91 2.59 29.17
C LEU A 74 2.46 1.39 29.94
N GLY A 75 2.66 1.53 31.25
CA GLY A 75 3.07 0.45 32.13
C GLY A 75 2.03 0.19 33.21
N PHE A 76 1.85 -1.07 33.56
CA PHE A 76 1.05 -1.52 34.68
C PHE A 76 1.75 -2.67 35.40
N TYR A 77 2.45 -2.38 36.49
CA TYR A 77 3.38 -3.32 37.15
C TYR A 77 4.36 -3.97 36.14
N ASP A 78 4.24 -5.29 35.92
CA ASP A 78 5.09 -6.08 35.01
C ASP A 78 4.58 -6.04 33.54
N TRP A 79 3.48 -5.34 33.28
CA TRP A 79 2.97 -5.09 31.92
C TRP A 79 3.54 -3.80 31.37
N THR A 80 3.93 -3.81 30.10
CA THR A 80 4.31 -2.62 29.34
C THR A 80 3.66 -2.66 27.96
N MET A 81 3.05 -1.58 27.50
CA MET A 81 2.38 -1.48 26.22
C MET A 81 2.85 -0.22 25.50
N PRO A 82 3.92 -0.32 24.69
CA PRO A 82 4.27 0.70 23.71
C PRO A 82 3.15 0.83 22.66
N ILE A 83 2.74 2.06 22.41
CA ILE A 83 1.75 2.49 21.43
C ILE A 83 2.48 3.40 20.45
N ASN A 84 2.59 2.98 19.19
CA ASN A 84 3.10 3.79 18.10
C ASN A 84 1.92 4.27 17.26
N TYR A 85 1.87 5.56 16.96
CA TYR A 85 0.89 6.09 16.01
C TYR A 85 1.56 7.06 15.04
N ARG A 86 1.03 7.10 13.82
CA ARG A 86 1.38 8.06 12.77
C ARG A 86 0.11 8.40 12.01
N TYR A 87 -0.23 9.68 11.96
CA TYR A 87 -1.38 10.21 11.22
C TYR A 87 -0.96 11.41 10.38
N THR A 88 -1.35 11.44 9.11
CA THR A 88 -0.96 12.48 8.13
C THR A 88 -1.97 12.57 6.98
N ASN A 89 -2.11 13.76 6.40
CA ASN A 89 -2.84 13.98 5.14
C ASN A 89 -2.01 13.65 3.88
N GLN A 90 -0.76 13.21 4.02
CA GLN A 90 0.09 12.89 2.88
C GLN A 90 -0.53 11.84 1.94
N GLY A 91 -1.38 10.95 2.45
CA GLY A 91 -2.09 9.98 1.62
C GLY A 91 -3.17 10.61 0.74
N ASP A 92 -3.90 11.59 1.26
CA ASP A 92 -4.96 12.29 0.52
C ASP A 92 -4.37 13.28 -0.50
N ALA A 93 -3.13 13.73 -0.27
CA ALA A 93 -2.36 14.55 -1.19
C ALA A 93 -1.92 13.82 -2.48
N LEU A 94 -2.08 12.49 -2.55
CA LEU A 94 -1.71 11.71 -3.72
C LEU A 94 -2.88 11.60 -4.69
N ASP A 95 -2.58 11.83 -5.97
CA ASP A 95 -3.49 11.58 -7.08
C ASP A 95 -3.39 10.13 -7.60
N TYR A 96 -2.95 9.16 -6.81
CA TYR A 96 -2.89 7.75 -7.20
C TYR A 96 -3.03 6.81 -6.01
N GLN A 97 -3.41 5.56 -6.27
CA GLN A 97 -3.62 4.57 -5.21
C GLN A 97 -2.33 3.82 -4.88
N ILE A 98 -2.17 3.53 -3.59
CA ILE A 98 -1.05 2.73 -3.08
C ILE A 98 -1.54 1.55 -2.22
N PRO A 99 -0.82 0.41 -2.22
CA PRO A 99 -1.27 -0.82 -1.54
C PRO A 99 -0.99 -0.84 -0.03
N PHE A 100 -0.51 0.27 0.56
CA PHE A 100 -0.21 0.40 1.98
C PHE A 100 -0.83 1.66 2.59
N LYS A 101 -0.92 1.70 3.92
CA LYS A 101 -1.49 2.85 4.66
C LYS A 101 -0.40 3.82 5.11
N PHE A 102 -0.67 5.11 4.97
CA PHE A 102 0.10 6.18 5.63
C PHE A 102 -0.22 6.29 7.12
N ASN A 103 -1.50 6.22 7.45
CA ASN A 103 -2.00 6.30 8.82
C ASN A 103 -1.90 4.93 9.50
N ARG A 104 -1.20 4.88 10.63
CA ARG A 104 -0.82 3.64 11.30
C ARG A 104 -0.99 3.75 12.80
N LEU A 105 -1.46 2.66 13.40
CA LEU A 105 -1.51 2.48 14.85
C LEU A 105 -0.98 1.08 15.19
N SER A 106 0.00 1.00 16.08
CA SER A 106 0.65 -0.23 16.49
C SER A 106 0.70 -0.30 18.01
N LEU A 107 0.28 -1.43 18.58
CA LEU A 107 0.29 -1.70 20.01
C LEU A 107 1.19 -2.91 20.27
N HIS A 108 2.06 -2.81 21.27
CA HIS A 108 3.03 -3.86 21.60
C HIS A 108 2.94 -4.34 23.06
N PRO A 109 1.76 -4.77 23.56
CA PRO A 109 1.65 -5.18 24.96
C PRO A 109 2.57 -6.36 25.26
N LYS A 110 3.41 -6.17 26.27
CA LYS A 110 4.39 -7.12 26.78
C LYS A 110 4.09 -7.42 28.24
N TYR A 111 4.05 -8.70 28.57
CA TYR A 111 4.00 -9.19 29.93
C TYR A 111 5.06 -10.28 30.08
N LYS A 112 6.10 -10.00 30.88
CA LYS A 112 7.24 -10.91 31.08
C LYS A 112 7.85 -11.34 29.72
N TRP A 113 7.72 -12.62 29.38
CA TRP A 113 8.24 -13.25 28.16
C TRP A 113 7.25 -13.26 26.98
N ILE A 114 6.05 -12.72 27.17
CA ILE A 114 5.00 -12.66 26.15
C ILE A 114 4.97 -11.24 25.59
N LEU A 115 5.19 -11.10 24.28
CA LEU A 115 5.06 -9.84 23.56
C LEU A 115 4.03 -10.01 22.46
N ALA A 116 2.92 -9.29 22.50
CA ALA A 116 1.95 -9.25 21.41
C ALA A 116 2.18 -8.01 20.54
N HIS A 117 1.84 -8.12 19.27
CA HIS A 117 1.87 -7.06 18.26
C HIS A 117 0.46 -6.92 17.70
N ILE A 118 -0.14 -5.73 17.73
CA ILE A 118 -1.54 -5.52 17.32
C ILE A 118 -1.62 -4.24 16.49
N GLY A 119 -2.35 -4.27 15.37
CA GLY A 119 -2.57 -3.13 14.49
C GLY A 119 -1.70 -3.18 13.23
N ASP A 120 -1.17 -2.05 12.81
CA ASP A 120 -0.27 -1.94 11.66
C ASP A 120 1.17 -2.17 12.12
N VAL A 121 1.61 -3.43 12.12
CA VAL A 121 2.87 -3.88 12.71
C VAL A 121 3.76 -4.53 11.65
N SER A 122 5.00 -4.84 12.04
CA SER A 122 5.94 -5.61 11.22
C SER A 122 6.71 -6.56 12.13
N MET A 123 7.05 -7.74 11.61
CA MET A 123 7.88 -8.74 12.29
C MET A 123 8.89 -9.30 11.27
N SER A 124 9.94 -9.97 11.75
CA SER A 124 10.90 -10.64 10.88
C SER A 124 11.25 -12.02 11.43
N PHE A 125 11.10 -13.05 10.60
CA PHE A 125 11.45 -14.43 10.94
C PHE A 125 12.78 -14.84 10.32
N SER A 126 12.94 -14.61 9.02
CA SER A 126 14.17 -14.83 8.25
C SER A 126 14.11 -14.04 6.94
N PRO A 127 15.26 -13.62 6.37
CA PRO A 127 15.33 -13.04 5.05
C PRO A 127 14.57 -13.82 3.99
N TYR A 128 14.58 -15.16 3.99
CA TYR A 128 13.97 -16.01 2.96
C TYR A 128 12.48 -16.30 3.16
N THR A 129 11.88 -15.84 4.25
CA THR A 129 10.49 -16.15 4.62
C THR A 129 9.68 -14.85 4.82
N PHE A 130 9.35 -14.51 6.06
CA PHE A 130 8.72 -13.25 6.41
C PHE A 130 9.79 -12.29 6.93
N ASN A 131 10.01 -11.16 6.25
CA ASN A 131 11.09 -10.23 6.59
C ASN A 131 10.65 -8.77 6.52
N GLY A 132 10.24 -8.22 7.66
CA GLY A 132 9.99 -6.78 7.83
C GLY A 132 8.81 -6.24 6.99
N LEU A 133 8.05 -7.12 6.34
CA LEU A 133 6.86 -6.72 5.59
C LEU A 133 5.81 -6.22 6.58
N GLN A 134 5.25 -5.06 6.28
CA GLN A 134 4.25 -4.45 7.14
C GLN A 134 2.89 -5.09 6.91
N PHE A 135 2.13 -5.30 7.99
CA PHE A 135 0.81 -5.92 7.92
C PHE A 135 -0.15 -5.32 8.93
N THR A 136 -1.44 -5.27 8.56
CA THR A 136 -2.52 -4.94 9.50
C THR A 136 -3.04 -6.24 10.10
N GLY A 137 -2.81 -6.49 11.38
CA GLY A 137 -3.24 -7.72 12.04
C GLY A 137 -2.67 -7.90 13.44
N GLY A 138 -2.30 -9.14 13.76
CA GLY A 138 -1.77 -9.53 15.06
C GLY A 138 -0.52 -10.40 14.96
N GLY A 139 0.34 -10.30 15.95
CA GLY A 139 1.51 -11.15 16.14
C GLY A 139 1.75 -11.43 17.61
N LEU A 140 2.50 -12.50 17.90
CA LEU A 140 2.81 -12.93 19.25
C LEU A 140 4.23 -13.50 19.27
N GLU A 141 5.06 -13.04 20.20
CA GLU A 141 6.40 -13.58 20.47
C GLU A 141 6.46 -14.08 21.91
N LEU A 142 6.86 -15.34 22.05
CA LEU A 142 7.02 -16.05 23.29
C LEU A 142 8.51 -16.35 23.48
N THR A 143 9.11 -15.73 24.49
CA THR A 143 10.55 -15.80 24.77
C THR A 143 10.82 -16.15 26.24
N PRO A 144 10.34 -17.32 26.72
CA PRO A 144 10.49 -17.69 28.12
C PRO A 144 11.97 -17.70 28.53
N GLU A 145 12.27 -17.09 29.67
CA GLU A 145 13.66 -16.99 30.15
C GLU A 145 14.21 -18.34 30.64
N LYS A 146 13.35 -19.15 31.26
CA LYS A 146 13.74 -20.45 31.85
C LYS A 146 13.74 -21.61 30.88
N TYR A 147 12.96 -21.51 29.79
CA TYR A 147 12.79 -22.60 28.84
C TYR A 147 13.45 -22.25 27.51
N PRO A 148 14.19 -23.18 26.89
CA PRO A 148 14.89 -22.90 25.64
C PRO A 148 13.95 -22.73 24.44
N LEU A 149 12.67 -23.14 24.54
CA LEU A 149 11.70 -23.05 23.45
C LEU A 149 11.20 -21.61 23.27
N ARG A 150 11.32 -21.09 22.05
CA ARG A 150 10.80 -19.80 21.62
C ARG A 150 9.81 -20.00 20.48
N ALA A 151 8.78 -19.18 20.44
CA ALA A 151 7.76 -19.24 19.40
C ALA A 151 7.35 -17.83 18.98
N SER A 152 7.22 -17.58 17.69
CA SER A 152 6.70 -16.35 17.14
C SER A 152 5.60 -16.67 16.13
N PHE A 153 4.48 -15.96 16.20
CA PHE A 153 3.32 -16.14 15.34
C PHE A 153 2.94 -14.80 14.74
N MET A 154 2.44 -14.80 13.51
CA MET A 154 1.90 -13.62 12.85
C MET A 154 0.72 -13.97 11.97
N GLY A 155 -0.22 -13.04 11.83
CA GLY A 155 -1.40 -13.19 11.00
C GLY A 155 -2.04 -11.85 10.69
N GLY A 156 -2.28 -11.56 9.42
CA GLY A 156 -2.95 -10.33 9.02
C GLY A 156 -2.94 -10.04 7.53
N ARG A 157 -3.43 -8.85 7.18
CA ARG A 157 -3.45 -8.37 5.80
C ARG A 157 -2.10 -7.74 5.45
N LEU A 158 -1.41 -8.32 4.48
CA LEU A 158 -0.10 -7.90 3.98
C LEU A 158 -0.19 -6.81 2.89
N ALA A 159 -1.27 -6.81 2.10
CA ALA A 159 -1.50 -5.83 1.05
C ALA A 159 -2.99 -5.47 0.98
N LYS A 160 -3.30 -4.18 0.80
CA LYS A 160 -4.64 -3.70 0.51
C LYS A 160 -4.93 -3.90 -0.99
N ALA A 161 -6.20 -4.17 -1.32
CA ALA A 161 -6.67 -4.09 -2.69
C ALA A 161 -6.49 -2.67 -3.27
N THR A 162 -5.87 -2.57 -4.44
CA THR A 162 -5.79 -1.35 -5.25
C THR A 162 -6.35 -1.63 -6.64
N GLU A 163 -7.40 -0.88 -7.00
CA GLU A 163 -8.09 -1.05 -8.27
C GLU A 163 -7.25 -0.52 -9.43
N TYR A 164 -7.48 -1.04 -10.63
CA TYR A 164 -6.92 -0.46 -11.84
C TYR A 164 -7.71 0.81 -12.23
N ASP A 165 -7.05 1.96 -12.20
CA ASP A 165 -7.64 3.28 -12.52
C ASP A 165 -7.05 3.92 -13.79
N GLY A 166 -6.18 3.21 -14.50
CA GLY A 166 -5.50 3.69 -15.72
C GLY A 166 -4.32 4.63 -15.47
N ARG A 167 -4.05 5.03 -14.21
CA ARG A 167 -2.91 5.91 -13.89
C ARG A 167 -1.61 5.11 -13.88
N PRO A 168 -0.54 5.56 -14.56
CA PRO A 168 0.74 4.86 -14.57
C PRO A 168 1.37 4.62 -13.19
N GLN A 169 1.08 5.50 -12.23
CA GLN A 169 1.58 5.45 -10.86
C GLN A 169 0.83 4.46 -9.96
N THR A 170 -0.43 4.13 -10.30
CA THR A 170 -1.22 3.14 -9.56
C THR A 170 -0.77 1.73 -9.95
N ILE A 171 -0.25 0.99 -8.98
CA ILE A 171 0.08 -0.44 -9.16
C ILE A 171 -1.11 -1.26 -8.64
N PRO A 172 -1.96 -1.83 -9.52
CA PRO A 172 -3.10 -2.61 -9.08
C PRO A 172 -2.63 -3.89 -8.38
N THR A 173 -3.20 -4.17 -7.23
CA THR A 173 -2.73 -5.21 -6.29
C THR A 173 -3.95 -5.88 -5.65
N TYR A 174 -3.96 -7.21 -5.61
CA TYR A 174 -5.00 -7.96 -4.90
C TYR A 174 -4.84 -7.84 -3.38
N GLU A 175 -5.94 -7.94 -2.63
CA GLU A 175 -5.87 -8.04 -1.18
C GLU A 175 -5.14 -9.33 -0.78
N ARG A 176 -4.05 -9.19 -0.02
CA ARG A 176 -3.21 -10.31 0.42
C ARG A 176 -3.32 -10.54 1.90
N TRP A 177 -3.53 -11.80 2.30
CA TRP A 177 -3.46 -12.25 3.69
C TRP A 177 -2.27 -13.18 3.89
N GLY A 178 -1.59 -13.02 5.02
CA GLY A 178 -0.42 -13.79 5.39
C GLY A 178 -0.51 -14.31 6.82
N TYR A 179 0.06 -15.49 7.04
CA TYR A 179 0.18 -16.15 8.34
C TYR A 179 1.56 -16.76 8.44
N GLY A 180 2.19 -16.69 9.60
CA GLY A 180 3.50 -17.26 9.80
C GLY A 180 3.73 -17.75 11.21
N THR A 181 4.62 -18.72 11.35
CA THR A 181 5.02 -19.32 12.60
C THR A 181 6.51 -19.61 12.57
N LYS A 182 7.24 -19.20 13.60
CA LYS A 182 8.65 -19.52 13.82
C LYS A 182 8.76 -20.22 15.17
N LEU A 183 9.32 -21.42 15.18
CA LEU A 183 9.60 -22.18 16.40
C LEU A 183 11.10 -22.40 16.47
N SER A 184 11.70 -22.15 17.64
CA SER A 184 13.11 -22.46 17.85
C SER A 184 13.40 -22.97 19.25
N TYR A 185 14.39 -23.84 19.33
CA TYR A 185 15.03 -24.27 20.55
C TYR A 185 16.36 -23.53 20.67
N LYS A 186 16.47 -22.66 21.67
CA LYS A 186 17.63 -21.78 21.89
C LYS A 186 18.23 -21.97 23.29
N LYS A 187 19.48 -22.41 23.31
CA LYS A 187 20.41 -22.40 24.45
C LYS A 187 21.54 -21.39 24.17
N GLU A 188 22.52 -21.31 25.07
CA GLU A 188 23.66 -20.41 24.96
C GLU A 188 24.49 -20.67 23.68
N ASP A 189 24.75 -21.94 23.38
CA ASP A 189 25.61 -22.36 22.26
C ASP A 189 24.86 -22.91 21.05
N LEU A 190 23.56 -23.17 21.16
CA LEU A 190 22.77 -23.80 20.10
C LEU A 190 21.43 -23.09 19.92
N GLU A 191 21.11 -22.75 18.69
CA GLU A 191 19.78 -22.34 18.25
C GLU A 191 19.40 -23.16 17.02
N ILE A 192 18.32 -23.95 17.11
CA ILE A 192 17.78 -24.72 15.99
C ILE A 192 16.29 -24.46 15.89
N GLY A 193 15.75 -24.31 14.69
CA GLY A 193 14.35 -23.98 14.53
C GLY A 193 13.81 -24.18 13.12
N GLY A 194 12.51 -23.97 13.01
CA GLY A 194 11.77 -24.01 11.76
C GLY A 194 10.83 -22.82 11.63
N ILE A 195 10.56 -22.43 10.38
CA ILE A 195 9.69 -21.33 10.02
C ILE A 195 8.69 -21.83 8.97
N LEU A 196 7.41 -21.50 9.18
CA LEU A 196 6.32 -21.69 8.24
C LEU A 196 5.75 -20.31 7.89
N PHE A 197 5.54 -20.04 6.62
CA PHE A 197 4.89 -18.81 6.17
C PHE A 197 3.95 -19.10 5.01
N PHE A 198 2.71 -18.61 5.09
CA PHE A 198 1.67 -18.82 4.10
C PHE A 198 1.08 -17.47 3.73
N ALA A 199 0.93 -17.20 2.43
CA ALA A 199 0.29 -15.98 1.95
C ALA A 199 -0.58 -16.26 0.72
N ASN A 200 -1.76 -15.64 0.66
CA ASN A 200 -2.70 -15.80 -0.44
C ASN A 200 -3.35 -14.47 -0.80
N ASP A 201 -3.43 -14.21 -2.10
CA ASP A 201 -4.24 -13.13 -2.68
C ASP A 201 -5.70 -13.58 -2.81
N LYS A 202 -6.61 -12.66 -2.51
CA LYS A 202 -8.04 -12.86 -2.74
C LYS A 202 -8.38 -12.47 -4.18
N ALA A 203 -8.67 -13.46 -5.03
CA ALA A 203 -8.98 -13.22 -6.44
C ALA A 203 -10.16 -12.25 -6.66
N ASN A 204 -11.16 -12.28 -5.77
CA ASN A 204 -12.36 -11.44 -5.85
C ASN A 204 -12.25 -10.13 -5.05
N SER A 205 -11.03 -9.65 -4.76
CA SER A 205 -10.84 -8.41 -4.00
C SER A 205 -10.95 -7.13 -4.82
N LEU A 206 -10.96 -7.26 -6.15
CA LEU A 206 -11.00 -6.14 -7.09
C LEU A 206 -12.35 -6.12 -7.80
N SER A 207 -12.91 -4.92 -7.92
CA SER A 207 -14.17 -4.64 -8.62
C SER A 207 -13.91 -4.37 -10.10
N VAL A 208 -12.74 -3.80 -10.41
CA VAL A 208 -12.27 -3.55 -11.77
C VAL A 208 -11.22 -4.61 -12.11
N PRO A 209 -11.44 -5.46 -13.13
CA PRO A 209 -10.45 -6.44 -13.52
C PRO A 209 -9.18 -5.74 -14.01
N ILE A 210 -8.03 -6.25 -13.58
CA ILE A 210 -6.75 -5.78 -14.11
C ILE A 210 -6.66 -6.26 -15.57
N PRO A 211 -6.34 -5.38 -16.54
CA PRO A 211 -6.12 -5.80 -17.92
C PRO A 211 -5.05 -6.90 -18.01
N ASP A 212 -5.32 -7.95 -18.80
CA ASP A 212 -4.42 -9.11 -18.93
C ASP A 212 -3.01 -8.72 -19.38
N GLU A 213 -2.88 -7.62 -20.14
CA GLU A 213 -1.62 -7.03 -20.56
C GLU A 213 -0.67 -6.70 -19.40
N LYS A 214 -1.20 -6.42 -18.21
CA LYS A 214 -0.40 -6.14 -17.00
C LYS A 214 0.21 -7.41 -16.41
N LYS A 215 -0.30 -8.61 -16.75
CA LYS A 215 0.16 -9.91 -16.24
C LYS A 215 0.17 -10.00 -14.69
N ILE A 216 -0.78 -9.33 -14.04
CA ILE A 216 -0.93 -9.34 -12.58
C ILE A 216 -2.06 -10.30 -12.23
N TYR A 217 -1.70 -11.47 -11.70
CA TYR A 217 -2.63 -12.53 -11.29
C TYR A 217 -2.58 -12.71 -9.77
N PRO A 218 -3.66 -13.19 -9.13
CA PRO A 218 -3.67 -13.47 -7.71
C PRO A 218 -2.68 -14.61 -7.38
N LEU A 219 -1.76 -14.38 -6.44
CA LEU A 219 -0.70 -15.31 -6.06
C LEU A 219 -1.01 -16.07 -4.76
N SER A 220 -0.42 -17.26 -4.65
CA SER A 220 -0.43 -18.11 -3.46
C SER A 220 1.00 -18.58 -3.17
N ASN A 221 1.43 -18.47 -1.92
CA ASN A 221 2.77 -18.83 -1.48
C ASN A 221 2.76 -19.61 -0.18
N GLN A 222 3.59 -20.65 -0.10
CA GLN A 222 3.88 -21.40 1.12
C GLN A 222 5.40 -21.53 1.24
N VAL A 223 5.96 -21.14 2.37
CA VAL A 223 7.39 -21.17 2.60
C VAL A 223 7.69 -21.97 3.86
N TYR A 224 8.60 -22.91 3.73
CA TYR A 224 9.09 -23.77 4.79
C TYR A 224 10.58 -23.51 4.94
N SER A 225 11.06 -23.18 6.13
CA SER A 225 12.49 -22.97 6.38
C SER A 225 12.94 -23.71 7.64
N GLY A 226 14.14 -24.29 7.59
CA GLY A 226 14.84 -24.85 8.73
C GLY A 226 16.17 -24.13 8.92
N PHE A 227 16.50 -23.76 10.15
CA PHE A 227 17.75 -23.07 10.47
C PHE A 227 18.42 -23.63 11.70
N ALA A 228 19.74 -23.56 11.72
CA ALA A 228 20.57 -23.94 12.86
C ALA A 228 21.75 -22.97 13.02
N LYS A 229 22.11 -22.69 14.26
CA LYS A 229 23.26 -21.91 14.66
C LYS A 229 23.89 -22.58 15.87
N TYR A 230 25.16 -22.95 15.75
CA TYR A 230 25.87 -23.70 16.76
C TYR A 230 27.24 -23.09 17.03
N LYS A 231 27.59 -22.95 18.31
CA LYS A 231 28.87 -22.44 18.80
C LYS A 231 29.63 -23.56 19.49
N PRO A 232 30.33 -24.44 18.74
CA PRO A 232 31.07 -25.55 19.35
C PRO A 232 32.18 -25.06 20.28
N LEU A 233 32.72 -23.87 20.03
CA LEU A 233 33.75 -23.22 20.82
C LEU A 233 33.38 -21.73 20.95
N HIS A 234 33.81 -21.06 22.01
CA HIS A 234 33.54 -19.63 22.23
C HIS A 234 33.99 -18.71 21.07
N PHE A 235 34.97 -19.17 20.27
CA PHE A 235 35.51 -18.45 19.12
C PHE A 235 35.04 -19.02 17.76
N VAL A 236 34.18 -20.04 17.71
CA VAL A 236 33.68 -20.63 16.46
C VAL A 236 32.16 -20.62 16.45
N GLU A 237 31.56 -20.10 15.40
CA GLU A 237 30.11 -20.09 15.18
C GLU A 237 29.80 -20.64 13.79
N VAL A 238 29.07 -21.74 13.73
CA VAL A 238 28.56 -22.34 12.50
C VAL A 238 27.08 -22.04 12.40
N PHE A 239 26.61 -21.63 11.23
CA PHE A 239 25.19 -21.37 11.01
C PHE A 239 24.76 -21.84 9.62
N GLY A 240 23.47 -22.10 9.47
CA GLY A 240 22.86 -22.33 8.18
C GLY A 240 21.34 -22.28 8.22
N GLU A 241 20.75 -22.01 7.08
CA GLU A 241 19.31 -21.98 6.84
C GLU A 241 19.02 -22.56 5.46
N TYR A 242 17.98 -23.37 5.35
CA TYR A 242 17.44 -23.87 4.10
C TYR A 242 15.95 -23.55 4.04
N ALA A 243 15.51 -22.90 2.96
CA ALA A 243 14.15 -22.46 2.72
C ALA A 243 13.62 -23.01 1.39
N LEU A 244 12.37 -23.46 1.40
CA LEU A 244 11.61 -23.98 0.27
C LEU A 244 10.35 -23.12 0.11
N SER A 245 10.21 -22.46 -1.04
CA SER A 245 9.07 -21.63 -1.39
C SER A 245 8.25 -22.30 -2.50
N LEU A 246 7.01 -22.66 -2.19
CA LEU A 246 5.99 -23.09 -3.14
C LEU A 246 5.18 -21.87 -3.58
N LEU A 247 5.40 -21.38 -4.79
CA LEU A 247 4.80 -20.17 -5.33
C LEU A 247 4.04 -20.46 -6.62
N GLY A 248 2.87 -19.85 -6.78
CA GLY A 248 2.12 -19.89 -8.04
C GLY A 248 0.88 -19.01 -8.00
N ASN A 249 0.14 -18.97 -9.11
CA ASN A 249 -1.18 -18.35 -9.11
C ASN A 249 -2.15 -19.15 -8.23
N THR A 250 -3.15 -18.50 -7.63
CA THR A 250 -4.15 -19.18 -6.79
C THR A 250 -4.94 -20.26 -7.54
N GLN A 251 -4.99 -20.20 -8.87
CA GLN A 251 -5.70 -21.13 -9.74
C GLN A 251 -4.78 -22.13 -10.48
N SER A 252 -3.46 -22.05 -10.30
CA SER A 252 -2.48 -22.87 -11.03
C SER A 252 -1.65 -23.73 -10.07
N GLN A 253 -0.97 -24.74 -10.62
CA GLN A 253 -0.03 -25.55 -9.85
C GLN A 253 1.13 -24.67 -9.34
N LYS A 254 1.49 -24.85 -8.07
CA LYS A 254 2.62 -24.15 -7.45
C LYS A 254 3.93 -24.80 -7.91
N GLN A 255 4.90 -23.96 -8.20
CA GLN A 255 6.28 -24.35 -8.45
C GLN A 255 7.10 -24.20 -7.17
N ASP A 256 8.08 -25.07 -7.00
CA ASP A 256 8.99 -25.08 -5.87
C ASP A 256 10.32 -24.39 -6.21
N PHE A 257 10.79 -23.57 -5.28
CA PHE A 257 12.06 -22.86 -5.39
C PHE A 257 12.78 -22.94 -4.05
N THR A 258 14.11 -23.06 -4.07
CA THR A 258 14.90 -23.17 -2.84
C THR A 258 15.84 -21.98 -2.64
N ALA A 259 16.15 -21.70 -1.39
CA ALA A 259 17.15 -20.73 -0.98
C ALA A 259 17.87 -21.27 0.25
N TYR A 260 19.19 -21.15 0.31
CA TYR A 260 19.94 -21.54 1.49
C TYR A 260 21.16 -20.67 1.73
N ASN A 261 21.50 -20.51 3.01
CA ASN A 261 22.76 -19.94 3.44
C ASN A 261 23.44 -20.86 4.43
N ALA A 262 24.76 -20.82 4.44
CA ALA A 262 25.58 -21.50 5.44
C ALA A 262 26.86 -20.71 5.65
N GLY A 263 27.42 -20.79 6.85
CA GLY A 263 28.69 -20.13 7.11
C GLY A 263 29.34 -20.55 8.40
N ILE A 264 30.59 -20.16 8.52
CA ILE A 264 31.42 -20.33 9.71
C ILE A 264 32.09 -19.00 10.03
N ASN A 265 31.98 -18.57 11.27
CA ASN A 265 32.63 -17.38 11.81
C ASN A 265 33.63 -17.80 12.89
N PHE A 266 34.85 -17.30 12.78
CA PHE A 266 35.88 -17.36 13.81
C PHE A 266 35.94 -16.00 14.50
N ILE A 267 35.67 -15.92 15.79
CA ILE A 267 35.54 -14.68 16.57
C ILE A 267 36.57 -14.68 17.70
N PHE A 268 37.68 -14.00 17.50
CA PHE A 268 38.73 -13.77 18.50
C PHE A 268 38.58 -12.37 19.11
N THR A 269 39.22 -12.11 20.25
CA THR A 269 39.11 -10.82 20.98
C THR A 269 39.47 -9.60 20.12
N LYS A 270 40.45 -9.73 19.23
CA LYS A 270 40.97 -8.64 18.38
C LYS A 270 40.69 -8.84 16.90
N ALA A 271 40.16 -9.99 16.50
CA ALA A 271 39.99 -10.33 15.09
C ALA A 271 38.76 -11.21 14.90
N SER A 272 38.06 -11.07 13.78
CA SER A 272 37.11 -12.08 13.33
C SER A 272 37.28 -12.36 11.85
N VAL A 273 37.07 -13.61 11.45
CA VAL A 273 37.10 -14.06 10.06
C VAL A 273 35.92 -14.98 9.84
N GLY A 274 35.10 -14.74 8.82
CA GLY A 274 33.94 -15.57 8.52
C GLY A 274 33.82 -15.86 7.04
N VAL A 275 33.45 -17.09 6.70
CA VAL A 275 33.11 -17.50 5.34
C VAL A 275 31.62 -17.81 5.30
N ARG A 276 30.92 -17.23 4.32
CA ARG A 276 29.49 -17.46 4.07
C ARG A 276 29.28 -17.90 2.63
N TYR A 277 28.49 -18.95 2.46
CA TYR A 277 27.95 -19.40 1.19
C TYR A 277 26.44 -19.11 1.18
N GLU A 278 25.93 -18.55 0.10
CA GLU A 278 24.50 -18.26 -0.08
C GLU A 278 24.10 -18.59 -1.51
N LYS A 279 23.02 -19.36 -1.68
CA LYS A 279 22.42 -19.67 -2.97
C LYS A 279 20.92 -19.44 -2.91
N VAL A 280 20.37 -18.77 -3.90
CA VAL A 280 18.95 -18.52 -4.07
C VAL A 280 18.57 -18.89 -5.49
N ASP A 281 17.67 -19.85 -5.64
CA ASP A 281 17.27 -20.35 -6.96
C ASP A 281 16.65 -19.24 -7.83
N PRO A 282 16.68 -19.40 -9.17
CA PRO A 282 15.92 -18.55 -10.05
C PRO A 282 14.44 -18.54 -9.69
N ASP A 283 13.80 -17.38 -9.80
CA ASP A 283 12.38 -17.18 -9.48
C ASP A 283 11.96 -17.45 -8.02
N TYR A 284 12.91 -17.80 -7.13
CA TYR A 284 12.64 -17.83 -5.70
C TYR A 284 12.06 -16.49 -5.26
N LYS A 285 10.87 -16.55 -4.68
CA LYS A 285 10.19 -15.40 -4.10
C LYS A 285 9.29 -15.86 -2.98
N THR A 286 9.23 -15.06 -1.93
CA THR A 286 8.20 -15.16 -0.91
C THR A 286 7.37 -13.90 -0.91
N LEU A 287 6.07 -14.05 -0.66
CA LEU A 287 5.14 -12.92 -0.54
C LEU A 287 5.25 -12.23 0.83
N GLY A 288 6.23 -12.62 1.66
CA GLY A 288 6.48 -12.13 3.01
C GLY A 288 7.58 -11.08 3.14
N ALA A 289 8.16 -10.59 2.04
CA ALA A 289 9.06 -9.42 2.06
C ALA A 289 8.89 -8.54 0.82
N TYR A 290 9.36 -7.29 0.91
CA TYR A 290 9.27 -6.30 -0.17
C TYR A 290 10.22 -6.57 -1.34
N TYR A 291 11.45 -7.00 -1.04
CA TYR A 291 12.52 -7.18 -2.03
C TYR A 291 13.27 -8.48 -1.79
N PHE A 292 13.58 -9.17 -2.89
CA PHE A 292 14.36 -10.39 -2.92
C PHE A 292 15.32 -10.38 -4.08
N VAL A 293 16.58 -10.73 -3.82
CA VAL A 293 17.54 -11.07 -4.87
C VAL A 293 17.40 -12.57 -5.11
N ASN A 294 17.04 -12.96 -6.33
CA ASN A 294 16.94 -14.34 -6.77
C ASN A 294 17.96 -14.65 -7.88
N ASP A 295 18.05 -15.92 -8.27
CA ASP A 295 19.03 -16.39 -9.24
C ASP A 295 20.46 -15.93 -8.88
N MET A 296 20.91 -16.31 -7.68
CA MET A 296 22.18 -15.84 -7.14
C MET A 296 22.89 -16.93 -6.36
N GLU A 297 24.16 -17.12 -6.62
CA GLU A 297 25.09 -17.86 -5.78
C GLU A 297 26.25 -16.93 -5.38
N ASN A 298 26.59 -16.89 -4.10
CA ASN A 298 27.58 -15.98 -3.54
C ASN A 298 28.41 -16.65 -2.44
N ILE A 299 29.72 -16.47 -2.52
CA ILE A 299 30.69 -16.89 -1.49
C ILE A 299 31.38 -15.65 -0.97
N THR A 300 31.21 -15.33 0.30
CA THR A 300 31.75 -14.11 0.93
C THR A 300 32.71 -14.43 2.07
N LEU A 301 33.90 -13.84 2.03
CA LEU A 301 34.85 -13.77 3.12
C LEU A 301 34.71 -12.42 3.83
N ASN A 302 34.35 -12.45 5.10
CA ASN A 302 34.31 -11.29 5.98
C ASN A 302 35.48 -11.34 6.95
N SER A 303 36.14 -10.21 7.20
CA SER A 303 37.21 -10.10 8.18
C SER A 303 37.09 -8.79 8.95
N SER A 304 37.41 -8.81 10.25
CA SER A 304 37.55 -7.61 11.06
C SER A 304 38.75 -7.72 11.98
N LEU A 305 39.42 -6.60 12.24
CA LEU A 305 40.63 -6.53 13.03
C LEU A 305 40.64 -5.23 13.84
N ASN A 306 40.85 -5.35 15.15
CA ASN A 306 41.03 -4.24 16.08
C ASN A 306 42.46 -4.30 16.65
N LEU A 307 43.33 -3.38 16.20
CA LEU A 307 44.73 -3.28 16.59
C LEU A 307 44.94 -2.14 17.60
N PHE A 308 46.09 -2.15 18.29
CA PHE A 308 46.53 -1.07 19.19
C PHE A 308 45.47 -0.64 20.22
N ASN A 309 44.91 -1.61 20.93
CA ASN A 309 43.83 -1.40 21.92
C ASN A 309 42.60 -0.69 21.35
N GLY A 310 42.28 -0.95 20.07
CA GLY A 310 41.11 -0.38 19.39
C GLY A 310 41.37 0.97 18.71
N ASN A 311 42.61 1.49 18.75
CA ASN A 311 42.95 2.72 18.01
C ASN A 311 42.87 2.53 16.50
N VAL A 312 43.06 1.31 15.99
CA VAL A 312 42.89 1.01 14.56
C VAL A 312 41.88 -0.11 14.41
N SER A 313 40.79 0.15 13.69
CA SER A 313 39.82 -0.86 13.28
C SER A 313 39.79 -1.00 11.77
N ILE A 314 39.84 -2.24 11.30
CA ILE A 314 39.80 -2.61 9.88
C ILE A 314 38.68 -3.63 9.72
N ALA A 315 37.80 -3.41 8.76
CA ALA A 315 36.74 -4.37 8.40
C ALA A 315 36.71 -4.54 6.89
N THR A 316 36.80 -5.78 6.42
CA THR A 316 36.79 -6.12 4.99
C THR A 316 35.73 -7.18 4.71
N SER A 317 35.15 -7.12 3.51
CA SER A 317 34.22 -8.12 2.99
C SER A 317 34.52 -8.29 1.51
N ILE A 318 34.78 -9.52 1.07
CA ILE A 318 35.07 -9.84 -0.32
C ILE A 318 34.23 -11.05 -0.69
N GLY A 319 33.36 -10.90 -1.68
CA GLY A 319 32.47 -11.93 -2.18
C GLY A 319 32.61 -12.14 -3.68
N ARG A 320 32.46 -13.39 -4.11
CA ARG A 320 32.31 -13.76 -5.52
C ARG A 320 30.88 -14.22 -5.72
N GLN A 321 30.15 -13.51 -6.56
CA GLN A 321 28.75 -13.76 -6.86
C GLN A 321 28.55 -14.04 -8.35
N HIS A 322 27.66 -14.96 -8.68
CA HIS A 322 27.16 -15.15 -10.04
C HIS A 322 25.67 -15.42 -10.08
N ASP A 323 25.06 -15.23 -11.26
CA ASP A 323 23.66 -15.56 -11.53
C ASP A 323 23.55 -16.71 -12.55
N ASN A 324 22.37 -16.87 -13.15
CA ASN A 324 22.06 -17.83 -14.20
C ASN A 324 22.21 -19.30 -13.78
N LEU A 325 21.75 -19.65 -12.58
CA LEU A 325 21.91 -20.97 -11.99
C LEU A 325 21.22 -22.08 -12.81
N ASN A 326 20.12 -21.76 -13.50
CA ASN A 326 19.40 -22.68 -14.39
C ASN A 326 19.78 -22.55 -15.87
N GLN A 327 20.80 -21.75 -16.22
CA GLN A 327 21.24 -21.52 -17.61
C GLN A 327 20.15 -21.00 -18.56
N GLN A 328 19.11 -20.36 -18.03
CA GLN A 328 18.00 -19.80 -18.80
C GLN A 328 18.28 -18.39 -19.31
N LYS A 329 19.20 -17.66 -18.66
CA LYS A 329 19.65 -16.36 -19.11
C LYS A 329 20.64 -16.55 -20.27
N PRO A 330 20.52 -15.74 -21.35
CA PRO A 330 21.46 -15.75 -22.47
C PRO A 330 22.92 -15.48 -22.08
N LYS A 331 23.14 -14.78 -20.95
CA LYS A 331 24.48 -14.51 -20.42
C LYS A 331 24.46 -14.62 -18.90
N GLN A 332 25.42 -15.38 -18.37
CA GLN A 332 25.73 -15.43 -16.95
C GLN A 332 26.54 -14.18 -16.54
N SER A 333 26.15 -13.61 -15.42
CA SER A 333 26.87 -12.58 -14.69
C SER A 333 27.82 -13.20 -13.68
N ASN A 334 29.05 -12.69 -13.62
CA ASN A 334 30.03 -13.01 -12.60
C ASN A 334 30.59 -11.70 -12.05
N GLN A 335 30.60 -11.53 -10.73
CA GLN A 335 31.06 -10.32 -10.08
C GLN A 335 31.84 -10.59 -8.79
N TRP A 336 32.79 -9.70 -8.53
CA TRP A 336 33.43 -9.56 -7.24
C TRP A 336 32.80 -8.37 -6.52
N VAL A 337 32.20 -8.61 -5.36
CA VAL A 337 31.61 -7.59 -4.49
C VAL A 337 32.52 -7.44 -3.28
N GLY A 338 33.00 -6.24 -3.04
CA GLY A 338 34.05 -5.96 -2.09
C GLY A 338 33.77 -4.70 -1.30
N SER A 339 34.12 -4.71 -0.03
CA SER A 339 34.21 -3.49 0.78
C SER A 339 35.37 -3.58 1.77
N ALA A 340 35.96 -2.43 2.07
CA ALA A 340 37.00 -2.27 3.07
C ALA A 340 36.76 -0.96 3.81
N ASN A 341 36.81 -1.00 5.14
CA ASN A 341 36.67 0.15 6.01
C ASN A 341 37.84 0.16 6.98
N VAL A 342 38.45 1.32 7.16
CA VAL A 342 39.58 1.56 8.05
C VAL A 342 39.27 2.80 8.88
N ASN A 343 39.34 2.68 10.20
CA ASN A 343 39.30 3.83 11.11
C ASN A 343 40.54 3.79 12.00
N ALA A 344 41.27 4.88 12.07
CA ALA A 344 42.51 4.99 12.81
C ALA A 344 42.54 6.27 13.64
N LYS A 345 42.53 6.13 14.96
CA LYS A 345 42.89 7.18 15.92
C LYS A 345 44.42 7.20 16.05
N VAL A 346 45.07 7.95 15.15
CA VAL A 346 46.54 8.01 15.03
C VAL A 346 47.16 8.66 16.27
N THR A 347 46.54 9.74 16.77
CA THR A 347 46.92 10.40 18.02
C THR A 347 45.67 10.79 18.81
N SER A 348 45.82 11.42 19.98
CA SER A 348 44.68 12.01 20.70
C SER A 348 44.00 13.14 19.92
N LYS A 349 44.69 13.73 18.94
CA LYS A 349 44.22 14.87 18.14
C LYS A 349 43.89 14.52 16.69
N LEU A 350 44.48 13.46 16.14
CA LEU A 350 44.32 13.09 14.73
C LEU A 350 43.58 11.75 14.58
N SER A 351 42.48 11.79 13.84
CA SER A 351 41.75 10.60 13.40
C SER A 351 41.62 10.56 11.88
N LEU A 352 41.83 9.38 11.31
CA LEU A 352 41.69 9.07 9.90
C LEU A 352 40.60 8.02 9.73
N SER A 353 39.76 8.18 8.71
CA SER A 353 38.82 7.15 8.29
C SER A 353 38.87 7.01 6.78
N GLY A 354 38.75 5.79 6.29
CA GLY A 354 38.76 5.47 4.88
C GLY A 354 37.81 4.32 4.60
N SER A 355 37.06 4.38 3.52
CA SER A 355 36.19 3.29 3.09
C SER A 355 36.26 3.13 1.57
N TYR A 356 36.23 1.88 1.11
CA TYR A 356 36.06 1.52 -0.30
C TYR A 356 34.94 0.49 -0.41
N SER A 357 34.12 0.57 -1.45
CA SER A 357 33.16 -0.48 -1.80
C SER A 357 32.90 -0.50 -3.29
N ASN A 358 32.60 -1.68 -3.83
CA ASN A 358 32.08 -1.84 -5.17
C ASN A 358 30.79 -2.67 -5.16
N PHE A 359 29.70 -2.07 -5.63
CA PHE A 359 28.42 -2.72 -5.84
C PHE A 359 28.15 -2.82 -7.33
N THR A 360 27.45 -3.86 -7.77
CA THR A 360 27.10 -4.00 -9.17
C THR A 360 25.66 -4.49 -9.29
N MET A 361 24.91 -3.86 -10.18
CA MET A 361 23.53 -4.20 -10.51
C MET A 361 23.44 -4.63 -11.98
N PHE A 362 22.61 -5.63 -12.26
CA PHE A 362 22.36 -6.11 -13.61
C PHE A 362 20.91 -5.90 -13.99
N THR A 363 20.69 -5.48 -15.22
CA THR A 363 19.38 -5.49 -15.85
C THR A 363 19.53 -6.20 -17.20
N ASN A 364 19.20 -7.48 -17.24
CA ASN A 364 19.12 -8.21 -18.50
C ASN A 364 17.73 -7.94 -19.10
N LYS A 365 17.68 -7.26 -20.25
CA LYS A 365 16.43 -7.07 -20.98
C LYS A 365 16.38 -8.02 -22.16
N LEU A 366 15.43 -8.96 -22.14
CA LEU A 366 15.05 -9.67 -23.36
C LEU A 366 14.28 -8.72 -24.28
N ILE A 367 14.66 -8.69 -25.55
CA ILE A 367 13.83 -8.11 -26.60
C ILE A 367 12.81 -9.19 -26.98
N ASN A 368 11.51 -8.85 -26.98
CA ASN A 368 10.46 -9.77 -27.39
C ASN A 368 10.67 -10.17 -28.87
N PRO A 369 10.75 -11.48 -29.20
CA PRO A 369 10.96 -11.93 -30.57
C PRO A 369 9.85 -11.48 -31.53
N PHE A 370 8.61 -11.27 -31.05
CA PHE A 370 7.51 -10.74 -31.86
C PHE A 370 7.66 -9.25 -32.16
N ASP A 371 8.27 -8.46 -31.27
CA ASP A 371 8.58 -7.04 -31.54
C ASP A 371 9.62 -6.90 -32.65
N ARG A 372 10.55 -7.86 -32.75
CA ARG A 372 11.51 -7.99 -33.86
C ARG A 372 10.83 -8.32 -35.19
N ILE A 373 9.84 -9.21 -35.17
CA ILE A 373 9.11 -9.62 -36.39
C ILE A 373 8.19 -8.50 -36.88
N ASN A 374 7.53 -7.79 -35.97
CA ASN A 374 6.56 -6.75 -36.31
C ASN A 374 7.22 -5.40 -36.66
N ASN A 375 8.47 -5.18 -36.25
CA ASN A 375 9.21 -3.94 -36.53
C ASN A 375 10.62 -4.23 -37.09
N PRO A 376 10.75 -4.94 -38.23
CA PRO A 376 12.06 -5.35 -38.75
C PRO A 376 12.96 -4.15 -39.09
N GLN A 377 12.37 -3.00 -39.42
CA GLN A 377 13.07 -1.74 -39.72
C GLN A 377 13.71 -1.08 -38.48
N LEU A 378 13.29 -1.43 -37.25
CA LEU A 378 13.87 -0.91 -36.00
C LEU A 378 15.04 -1.76 -35.49
N TYR A 379 15.27 -2.94 -36.08
CA TYR A 379 16.24 -3.94 -35.60
C TYR A 379 17.02 -4.56 -36.77
N GLU A 380 17.62 -3.74 -37.64
CA GLU A 380 18.43 -4.17 -38.79
C GLU A 380 19.64 -5.06 -38.44
N HIS A 381 20.07 -5.08 -37.18
CA HIS A 381 21.13 -5.97 -36.70
C HIS A 381 20.56 -6.97 -35.67
N PRO A 382 21.02 -8.23 -35.67
CA PRO A 382 20.74 -9.16 -34.57
C PRO A 382 21.36 -8.60 -33.28
N GLN A 383 20.55 -7.87 -32.50
CA GLN A 383 20.90 -7.51 -31.14
C GLN A 383 20.60 -8.73 -30.28
N ASP A 384 21.56 -9.66 -30.22
CA ASP A 384 21.60 -10.66 -29.15
C ASP A 384 21.52 -9.94 -27.80
N SER A 385 20.85 -10.58 -26.85
CA SER A 385 20.38 -10.00 -25.59
C SER A 385 21.34 -8.97 -24.99
N ILE A 386 20.86 -7.74 -24.85
CA ILE A 386 21.66 -6.63 -24.37
C ILE A 386 21.84 -6.77 -22.86
N ASN A 387 23.08 -7.03 -22.41
CA ASN A 387 23.44 -7.04 -21.00
C ASN A 387 23.71 -5.60 -20.53
N TYR A 388 22.85 -5.06 -19.69
CA TYR A 388 23.13 -3.83 -18.95
C TYR A 388 23.71 -4.18 -17.57
N ARG A 389 24.94 -3.74 -17.33
CA ARG A 389 25.61 -3.82 -16.03
C ARG A 389 25.90 -2.42 -15.53
N GLN A 390 25.40 -2.07 -14.35
CA GLN A 390 25.80 -0.86 -13.64
C GLN A 390 26.77 -1.24 -12.52
N VAL A 391 28.00 -0.73 -12.59
CA VAL A 391 29.01 -0.89 -11.53
C VAL A 391 29.11 0.42 -10.77
N SER A 392 28.84 0.43 -9.47
CA SER A 392 29.06 1.57 -8.58
C SER A 392 30.29 1.30 -7.70
N GLN A 393 31.24 2.22 -7.70
CA GLN A 393 32.40 2.20 -6.82
C GLN A 393 32.37 3.45 -5.95
N ASN A 394 32.51 3.28 -4.64
CA ASN A 394 32.45 4.38 -3.69
C ASN A 394 33.70 4.34 -2.81
N THR A 395 34.45 5.44 -2.80
CA THR A 395 35.63 5.65 -1.95
C THR A 395 35.40 6.88 -1.09
N ASN A 396 35.62 6.78 0.21
CA ASN A 396 35.58 7.93 1.12
C ASN A 396 36.86 7.99 1.92
N ALA A 397 37.32 9.19 2.20
CA ALA A 397 38.44 9.47 3.09
C ALA A 397 38.07 10.69 3.95
N ASN A 398 38.19 10.58 5.27
CA ASN A 398 38.05 11.71 6.17
C ASN A 398 39.25 11.82 7.10
N ILE A 399 39.71 13.05 7.27
CA ILE A 399 40.76 13.44 8.19
C ILE A 399 40.12 14.42 9.17
N ALA A 400 40.13 14.11 10.46
CA ALA A 400 39.71 15.03 11.50
C ALA A 400 40.89 15.32 12.43
N TYR A 401 41.19 16.59 12.62
CA TYR A 401 42.28 17.08 13.45
C TYR A 401 41.75 18.08 14.48
N ALA A 402 41.84 17.71 15.75
CA ALA A 402 41.52 18.56 16.89
C ALA A 402 42.75 19.41 17.23
N ILE A 403 42.71 20.70 16.90
CA ILE A 403 43.79 21.65 17.21
C ILE A 403 43.89 21.79 18.73
N ASN A 404 42.74 22.02 19.37
CA ASN A 404 42.52 22.07 20.80
C ASN A 404 41.05 21.70 21.12
N GLU A 405 40.64 21.79 22.38
CA GLU A 405 39.28 21.42 22.83
C GLU A 405 38.16 22.25 22.19
N LYS A 406 38.47 23.45 21.69
CA LYS A 406 37.52 24.40 21.10
C LYS A 406 37.58 24.47 19.57
N GLN A 407 38.56 23.81 18.95
CA GLN A 407 38.88 23.97 17.53
C GLN A 407 39.14 22.62 16.87
N ASN A 408 38.40 22.34 15.81
CA ASN A 408 38.66 21.18 14.96
C ASN A 408 38.61 21.56 13.48
N ILE A 409 39.39 20.84 12.68
CA ILE A 409 39.31 20.87 11.22
C ILE A 409 39.00 19.46 10.73
N THR A 410 38.03 19.36 9.84
CA THR A 410 37.66 18.12 9.16
C THR A 410 37.80 18.31 7.66
N LEU A 411 38.57 17.43 7.03
CA LEU A 411 38.69 17.32 5.58
C LEU A 411 38.02 16.03 5.15
N SER A 412 37.10 16.11 4.21
CA SER A 412 36.36 14.97 3.68
C SER A 412 36.51 14.91 2.17
N TYR A 413 36.78 13.72 1.65
CA TYR A 413 36.79 13.43 0.22
C TYR A 413 35.94 12.19 -0.05
N SER A 414 35.05 12.28 -1.03
CA SER A 414 34.27 11.15 -1.54
C SER A 414 34.38 11.07 -3.05
N PHE A 415 34.52 9.86 -3.55
CA PHE A 415 34.56 9.54 -4.97
C PHE A 415 33.55 8.44 -5.24
N ASN A 416 32.58 8.72 -6.11
CA ASN A 416 31.54 7.79 -6.50
C ASN A 416 31.59 7.64 -8.03
N ASP A 417 31.83 6.43 -8.54
CA ASP A 417 31.91 6.14 -9.97
C ASP A 417 30.86 5.11 -10.33
N VAL A 418 29.96 5.46 -11.23
CA VAL A 418 28.86 4.61 -11.72
C VAL A 418 29.05 4.41 -13.21
N VAL A 419 29.33 3.17 -13.61
CA VAL A 419 29.59 2.80 -14.99
C VAL A 419 28.52 1.83 -15.48
N ASN A 420 27.69 2.31 -16.40
CA ASN A 420 26.73 1.54 -17.17
C ASN A 420 27.42 0.94 -18.40
N LYS A 421 27.60 -0.38 -18.39
CA LYS A 421 28.14 -1.18 -19.49
C LYS A 421 27.00 -1.86 -20.23
N GLN A 422 27.04 -1.80 -21.55
CA GLN A 422 26.17 -2.53 -22.46
C GLN A 422 27.00 -3.56 -23.22
N ASN A 423 26.83 -4.86 -22.97
CA ASN A 423 27.68 -5.92 -23.53
C ASN A 423 29.18 -5.65 -23.31
N ASP A 424 29.54 -5.25 -22.09
CA ASP A 424 30.90 -4.86 -21.68
C ASP A 424 31.48 -3.62 -22.37
N ILE A 425 30.71 -3.00 -23.28
CA ILE A 425 31.04 -1.72 -23.92
C ILE A 425 30.43 -0.59 -23.09
N VAL A 426 31.24 0.36 -22.67
CA VAL A 426 30.75 1.60 -22.08
C VAL A 426 30.31 2.51 -23.23
N ARG A 427 29.01 2.65 -23.43
CA ARG A 427 28.48 3.58 -24.44
C ARG A 427 28.68 5.03 -24.01
N ARG A 428 28.78 5.93 -24.98
CA ARG A 428 28.98 7.37 -24.73
C ARG A 428 27.77 7.96 -24.00
N GLY A 429 27.93 8.30 -22.72
CA GLY A 429 26.83 8.65 -21.82
C GLY A 429 26.63 7.66 -20.66
N GLY A 430 27.32 6.52 -20.68
CA GLY A 430 27.18 5.45 -19.68
C GLY A 430 28.03 5.64 -18.42
N ILE A 431 28.67 6.79 -18.21
CA ILE A 431 29.50 7.04 -17.02
C ILE A 431 28.86 8.17 -16.23
N SER A 432 28.75 7.96 -14.92
CA SER A 432 28.41 9.00 -13.95
C SER A 432 29.45 8.99 -12.83
N ARG A 433 30.24 10.06 -12.73
CA ARG A 433 31.37 10.15 -11.80
C ARG A 433 31.21 11.39 -10.94
N PHE A 434 31.38 11.25 -9.63
CA PHE A 434 31.22 12.33 -8.66
C PHE A 434 32.43 12.35 -7.73
N HIS A 435 33.13 13.47 -7.71
CA HIS A 435 34.14 13.79 -6.71
C HIS A 435 33.56 14.87 -5.81
N ASN A 436 33.49 14.64 -4.50
CA ASN A 436 33.13 15.68 -3.55
C ASN A 436 34.25 15.85 -2.54
N ALA A 437 34.73 17.07 -2.38
CA ALA A 437 35.70 17.46 -1.39
C ALA A 437 35.09 18.54 -0.49
N GLY A 438 35.40 18.50 0.79
CA GLY A 438 34.90 19.44 1.78
C GLY A 438 35.94 19.72 2.84
N ALA A 439 35.98 20.97 3.30
CA ALA A 439 36.76 21.38 4.45
C ALA A 439 35.86 22.15 5.40
N THR A 440 35.80 21.71 6.66
CA THR A 440 35.00 22.34 7.71
C THR A 440 35.91 22.66 8.89
N TYR A 441 35.91 23.91 9.31
CA TYR A 441 36.60 24.35 10.51
C TYR A 441 35.58 24.73 11.56
N ILE A 442 35.57 24.07 12.71
CA ILE A 442 34.63 24.34 13.80
C ILE A 442 35.37 25.08 14.91
N LEU A 443 34.88 26.25 15.25
CA LEU A 443 35.34 27.08 16.36
C LEU A 443 34.21 27.21 17.38
N GLN A 444 34.45 26.74 18.60
CA GLN A 444 33.49 26.75 19.69
C GLN A 444 33.89 27.76 20.77
N PHE A 445 32.92 28.54 21.25
CA PHE A 445 33.04 29.46 22.37
C PHE A 445 32.10 29.01 23.49
N PRO A 446 32.53 28.10 24.38
CA PRO A 446 31.65 27.51 25.39
C PRO A 446 31.02 28.53 26.35
N GLU A 447 31.78 29.56 26.75
CA GLU A 447 31.30 30.60 27.67
C GLU A 447 30.14 31.41 27.10
N SER A 448 30.19 31.73 25.80
CA SER A 448 29.13 32.47 25.11
C SER A 448 28.10 31.56 24.42
N LYS A 449 28.25 30.22 24.55
CA LYS A 449 27.43 29.19 23.91
C LYS A 449 27.30 29.40 22.41
N LEU A 450 28.37 29.84 21.76
CA LEU A 450 28.42 30.16 20.33
C LEU A 450 29.34 29.15 19.62
N SER A 451 28.92 28.67 18.45
CA SER A 451 29.75 27.86 17.54
C SER A 451 29.74 28.45 16.14
N LEU A 452 30.91 28.62 15.56
CA LEU A 452 31.10 29.05 14.18
C LEU A 452 31.73 27.91 13.39
N SER A 453 31.08 27.50 12.30
CA SER A 453 31.58 26.44 11.44
C SER A 453 31.62 26.92 9.98
N PRO A 454 32.59 27.77 9.59
CA PRO A 454 32.87 28.02 8.19
C PRO A 454 33.29 26.71 7.51
N SER A 455 32.78 26.50 6.30
CA SER A 455 33.17 25.38 5.46
C SER A 455 33.18 25.75 3.99
N PHE A 456 33.90 24.97 3.21
CA PHE A 456 33.95 25.07 1.75
C PHE A 456 33.70 23.69 1.17
N ASN A 457 32.76 23.61 0.23
CA ASN A 457 32.42 22.37 -0.46
C ASN A 457 32.70 22.52 -1.95
N TYR A 458 33.26 21.48 -2.55
CA TYR A 458 33.55 21.36 -3.97
C TYR A 458 33.03 20.02 -4.47
N SER A 459 32.24 20.03 -5.52
CA SER A 459 31.73 18.86 -6.21
C SER A 459 32.09 18.95 -7.69
N TYR A 460 32.70 17.90 -8.22
CA TYR A 460 32.93 17.73 -9.64
C TYR A 460 32.19 16.49 -10.09
N SER A 461 31.23 16.68 -10.98
CA SER A 461 30.41 15.60 -11.51
C SER A 461 30.55 15.50 -13.02
N ILE A 462 30.54 14.27 -13.52
CA ILE A 462 30.40 13.95 -14.92
C ILE A 462 29.16 13.11 -15.00
N VAL A 463 28.09 13.58 -15.65
CA VAL A 463 26.87 12.79 -15.83
C VAL A 463 26.60 12.70 -17.32
N SER A 464 26.59 11.48 -17.83
CA SER A 464 26.51 11.20 -19.26
C SER A 464 27.67 11.79 -20.06
N ARG A 465 27.55 13.05 -20.48
CA ARG A 465 28.56 13.79 -21.25
C ARG A 465 28.84 15.18 -20.67
N GLU A 466 28.01 15.61 -19.74
CA GLU A 466 28.08 16.94 -19.16
C GLU A 466 29.00 16.89 -17.94
N LYS A 467 29.94 17.82 -17.91
CA LYS A 467 30.80 18.06 -16.76
C LYS A 467 30.20 19.23 -16.01
N THR A 468 29.92 19.03 -14.73
CA THR A 468 29.37 20.08 -13.88
C THR A 468 30.25 20.21 -12.66
N GLN A 469 30.73 21.41 -12.41
CA GLN A 469 31.47 21.76 -11.20
C GLN A 469 30.57 22.61 -10.33
N VAL A 470 30.42 22.24 -9.06
CA VAL A 470 29.68 23.02 -8.06
C VAL A 470 30.63 23.34 -6.93
N MET A 471 30.74 24.62 -6.56
CA MET A 471 31.57 25.00 -5.41
C MET A 471 30.95 26.15 -4.65
N GLY A 472 31.20 26.20 -3.36
CA GLY A 472 30.60 27.23 -2.53
C GLY A 472 31.11 27.26 -1.10
N PRO A 473 31.32 28.46 -0.54
CA PRO A 473 31.44 28.60 0.91
C PRO A 473 30.09 28.37 1.59
N SER A 474 30.15 27.93 2.84
CA SER A 474 29.01 28.00 3.74
C SER A 474 29.47 28.37 5.14
N LEU A 475 28.57 28.96 5.92
CA LEU A 475 28.80 29.34 7.30
C LEU A 475 27.63 28.82 8.13
N THR A 476 27.94 27.98 9.12
CA THR A 476 26.98 27.61 10.15
C THR A 476 27.29 28.39 11.42
N VAL A 477 26.31 29.13 11.93
CA VAL A 477 26.37 29.83 13.21
C VAL A 477 25.36 29.20 14.15
N GLY A 478 25.84 28.52 15.18
CA GLY A 478 25.02 27.95 16.25
C GLY A 478 25.13 28.79 17.51
N LYS A 479 24.01 29.10 18.15
CA LYS A 479 23.99 29.82 19.43
C LYS A 479 22.94 29.28 20.38
N GLY A 480 23.36 28.98 21.61
CA GLY A 480 22.48 28.68 22.74
C GLY A 480 22.10 29.97 23.48
N PHE A 481 20.82 30.15 23.74
CA PHE A 481 20.25 31.24 24.54
C PHE A 481 19.50 30.66 25.75
N PHE A 482 19.25 31.48 26.77
CA PHE A 482 18.48 31.13 27.96
C PHE A 482 18.94 29.83 28.62
N GLU A 483 20.25 29.70 28.89
CA GLU A 483 20.83 28.47 29.47
C GLU A 483 20.56 27.21 28.62
N ASP A 484 20.73 27.32 27.29
CA ASP A 484 20.49 26.26 26.29
C ASP A 484 19.02 25.84 26.11
N LYS A 485 18.07 26.57 26.72
CA LYS A 485 16.64 26.36 26.45
C LYS A 485 16.27 26.76 25.04
N LEU A 486 17.00 27.66 24.38
CA LEU A 486 16.76 28.01 22.98
C LEU A 486 18.06 27.83 22.20
N ASN A 487 18.12 26.82 21.35
CA ASN A 487 19.25 26.59 20.45
C ASN A 487 18.86 27.02 19.03
N THR A 488 19.58 27.99 18.50
CA THR A 488 19.35 28.54 17.17
C THR A 488 20.57 28.25 16.29
N THR A 489 20.36 27.71 15.11
CA THR A 489 21.39 27.47 14.10
C THR A 489 20.99 28.16 12.81
N LEU A 490 21.82 29.10 12.34
CA LEU A 490 21.70 29.74 11.05
C LEU A 490 22.76 29.18 10.10
N LEU A 491 22.34 28.61 8.98
CA LEU A 491 23.22 28.14 7.91
C LEU A 491 23.00 29.03 6.69
N GLY A 492 24.06 29.71 6.25
CA GLY A 492 24.11 30.37 4.95
C GLY A 492 25.02 29.58 4.02
N ASN A 493 24.58 29.28 2.81
CA ASN A 493 25.45 28.77 1.76
C ASN A 493 25.22 29.50 0.44
N TYR A 494 26.31 29.65 -0.31
CA TYR A 494 26.27 30.17 -1.66
C TYR A 494 27.08 29.24 -2.54
N SER A 495 26.44 28.68 -3.57
CA SER A 495 27.08 27.74 -4.48
C SER A 495 26.94 28.22 -5.91
N ILE A 496 28.00 28.06 -6.68
CA ILE A 496 28.05 28.30 -8.12
C ILE A 496 28.18 26.94 -8.79
N SER A 497 27.29 26.67 -9.73
CA SER A 497 27.30 25.50 -10.60
C SER A 497 27.71 25.95 -12.00
N GLN A 498 28.66 25.26 -12.63
CA GLN A 498 29.11 25.55 -13.99
C GLN A 498 29.24 24.26 -14.78
N SER A 499 28.64 24.23 -15.97
CA SER A 499 28.84 23.23 -17.00
C SER A 499 29.20 23.87 -18.34
N ASP A 500 29.45 23.05 -19.36
CA ASP A 500 29.75 23.53 -20.71
C ASP A 500 28.56 24.28 -21.35
N THR A 501 27.33 23.97 -20.93
CA THR A 501 26.07 24.47 -21.52
C THR A 501 25.22 25.32 -20.57
N SER A 502 25.60 25.40 -19.29
CA SER A 502 24.83 26.14 -18.30
C SER A 502 25.69 26.69 -17.16
N LYS A 503 25.24 27.79 -16.57
CA LYS A 503 25.75 28.34 -15.32
C LYS A 503 24.60 28.52 -14.37
N GLY A 504 24.83 28.28 -13.09
CA GLY A 504 23.83 28.48 -12.07
C GLY A 504 24.45 29.00 -10.79
N SER A 505 23.65 29.70 -10.02
CA SER A 505 23.98 30.03 -8.64
C SER A 505 22.81 29.69 -7.74
N THR A 506 23.11 29.21 -6.55
CA THR A 506 22.11 28.93 -5.52
C THR A 506 22.59 29.54 -4.21
N ALA A 507 21.78 30.43 -3.65
CA ALA A 507 21.92 30.94 -2.30
C ALA A 507 20.86 30.28 -1.42
N ASN A 508 21.27 29.62 -0.35
CA ASN A 508 20.35 29.06 0.64
C ASN A 508 20.58 29.72 2.00
N VAL A 509 19.49 30.05 2.67
CA VAL A 509 19.47 30.48 4.07
C VAL A 509 18.56 29.53 4.82
N GLN A 510 19.12 28.82 5.80
CA GLN A 510 18.39 27.90 6.66
C GLN A 510 18.48 28.34 8.12
N LEU A 511 17.31 28.51 8.75
CA LEU A 511 17.17 28.77 10.18
C LEU A 511 16.59 27.52 10.84
N ASN A 512 17.34 26.94 11.78
CA ASN A 512 16.87 25.89 12.67
C ASN A 512 16.77 26.44 14.08
N VAL A 513 15.63 26.28 14.73
CA VAL A 513 15.38 26.68 16.11
C VAL A 513 14.87 25.48 16.88
N ASN A 514 15.48 25.18 18.01
CA ASN A 514 15.06 24.16 18.95
C ASN A 514 14.86 24.80 20.32
N PHE A 515 13.60 24.91 20.75
CA PHE A 515 13.20 25.60 21.97
C PHE A 515 12.61 24.63 22.98
N LEU A 516 13.27 24.50 24.13
CA LEU A 516 12.87 23.71 25.30
C LEU A 516 12.54 24.64 26.48
N PRO A 517 11.41 25.38 26.43
CA PRO A 517 11.00 26.30 27.50
C PRO A 517 10.81 25.58 28.84
N TRP A 518 10.34 24.33 28.77
CA TRP A 518 10.07 23.46 29.91
C TRP A 518 10.64 22.06 29.65
N LYS A 519 10.94 21.33 30.73
CA LYS A 519 11.62 20.02 30.71
C LYS A 519 11.01 19.00 29.72
N ASN A 520 9.68 19.00 29.60
CA ASN A 520 8.94 18.02 28.80
C ASN A 520 8.46 18.56 27.44
N HIS A 521 8.74 19.82 27.11
CA HIS A 521 8.22 20.48 25.92
C HIS A 521 9.36 20.85 24.98
N GLN A 522 9.27 20.42 23.72
CA GLN A 522 10.23 20.78 22.68
C GLN A 522 9.47 21.36 21.49
N PHE A 523 9.82 22.57 21.09
CA PHE A 523 9.34 23.23 19.88
C PHE A 523 10.48 23.31 18.88
N THR A 524 10.23 22.90 17.65
CA THR A 524 11.22 22.92 16.57
C THR A 524 10.69 23.75 15.42
N LEU A 525 11.53 24.61 14.86
CA LEU A 525 11.28 25.33 13.61
C LEU A 525 12.47 25.09 12.69
N SER A 526 12.22 24.72 11.45
CA SER A 526 13.21 24.67 10.38
C SER A 526 12.65 25.44 9.19
N ALA A 527 13.24 26.57 8.86
CA ALA A 527 12.88 27.38 7.71
C ALA A 527 14.05 27.42 6.73
N LEU A 528 13.83 27.02 5.49
CA LEU A 528 14.79 27.08 4.39
C LEU A 528 14.23 27.97 3.29
N GLN A 529 14.97 29.00 2.95
CA GLN A 529 14.74 29.82 1.75
C GLN A 529 15.88 29.55 0.77
N SER A 530 15.52 29.23 -0.47
CA SER A 530 16.46 29.02 -1.58
C SER A 530 16.18 30.00 -2.70
N PHE A 531 17.24 30.62 -3.20
CA PHE A 531 17.23 31.47 -4.39
C PHE A 531 18.13 30.83 -5.44
N ARG A 532 17.55 30.47 -6.58
CA ARG A 532 18.23 29.81 -7.69
C ARG A 532 18.19 30.67 -8.92
N ASN A 533 19.35 30.89 -9.52
CA ASN A 533 19.47 31.45 -10.85
C ASN A 533 20.12 30.40 -11.74
N ALA A 534 19.55 30.14 -12.90
CA ALA A 534 20.11 29.26 -13.90
C ALA A 534 20.11 29.98 -15.26
N GLU A 535 21.29 30.08 -15.84
CA GLU A 535 21.56 30.60 -17.16
C GLU A 535 21.95 29.43 -18.07
N SER A 536 21.33 29.36 -19.23
CA SER A 536 21.65 28.40 -20.29
C SER A 536 21.73 29.15 -21.61
N ASP A 537 22.30 28.53 -22.64
CA ASP A 537 22.45 29.15 -23.98
C ASP A 537 21.12 29.67 -24.57
N THR A 538 19.98 29.13 -24.11
CA THR A 538 18.65 29.45 -24.66
C THR A 538 17.75 30.21 -23.69
N GLN A 539 17.96 30.11 -22.37
CA GLN A 539 17.07 30.69 -21.36
C GLN A 539 17.79 31.05 -20.07
N ASN A 540 17.35 32.15 -19.46
CA ASN A 540 17.68 32.53 -18.09
C ASN A 540 16.43 32.38 -17.22
N THR A 541 16.55 31.61 -16.13
CA THR A 541 15.46 31.34 -15.19
C THR A 541 15.89 31.67 -13.78
N SER A 542 15.00 32.32 -13.04
CA SER A 542 15.15 32.58 -11.62
C SER A 542 14.00 31.91 -10.89
N ALA A 543 14.31 31.17 -9.84
CA ALA A 543 13.33 30.46 -9.02
C ALA A 543 13.62 30.68 -7.54
N GLN A 544 12.54 30.68 -6.76
CA GLN A 544 12.60 30.72 -5.32
C GLN A 544 11.82 29.54 -4.75
N SER A 545 12.34 28.96 -3.67
CA SER A 545 11.61 27.95 -2.91
C SER A 545 11.72 28.19 -1.41
N THR A 546 10.62 27.94 -0.73
CA THR A 546 10.44 28.13 0.70
C THR A 546 9.94 26.83 1.29
N ASN A 547 10.69 26.28 2.23
CA ASN A 547 10.29 25.13 3.04
C ASN A 547 10.27 25.57 4.50
N VAL A 548 9.12 25.46 5.15
CA VAL A 548 8.97 25.78 6.57
C VAL A 548 8.36 24.58 7.29
N SER A 549 9.10 24.05 8.25
CA SER A 549 8.68 22.96 9.10
C SER A 549 8.56 23.45 10.53
N VAL A 550 7.39 23.29 11.15
CA VAL A 550 7.15 23.60 12.56
C VAL A 550 6.77 22.30 13.27
N GLY A 551 7.30 22.08 14.46
CA GLY A 551 7.03 20.89 15.25
C GLY A 551 6.89 21.22 16.73
N TYR A 552 6.05 20.46 17.41
CA TYR A 552 5.93 20.42 18.85
C TYR A 552 5.97 18.96 19.31
N THR A 553 6.84 18.65 20.26
CA THR A 553 6.96 17.33 20.87
C THR A 553 6.85 17.47 22.39
N TYR A 554 5.92 16.72 22.96
CA TYR A 554 5.83 16.53 24.40
C TYR A 554 6.51 15.21 24.78
N HIS A 555 7.49 15.26 25.67
CA HIS A 555 8.17 14.10 26.24
C HIS A 555 7.55 13.73 27.58
N PHE A 556 6.94 12.55 27.64
CA PHE A 556 6.51 11.95 28.88
C PHE A 556 7.74 11.36 29.57
N GLU A 557 8.26 12.06 30.57
CA GLU A 557 9.12 11.42 31.56
C GLU A 557 8.37 10.26 32.21
N LYS A 558 9.08 9.21 32.64
CA LYS A 558 8.44 8.07 33.31
C LYS A 558 7.79 8.56 34.60
N VAL A 559 6.49 8.83 34.56
CA VAL A 559 5.70 9.21 35.73
C VAL A 559 4.98 7.97 36.24
N GLU A 560 5.25 7.61 37.48
CA GLU A 560 4.48 6.58 38.18
C GLU A 560 3.28 7.24 38.89
N LEU A 561 2.08 6.70 38.66
CA LEU A 561 0.80 7.23 39.15
C LEU A 561 0.19 6.29 40.19
N PRO A 562 -0.33 6.82 41.32
CA PRO A 562 -1.06 6.02 42.30
C PRO A 562 -2.42 5.57 41.74
N PHE A 563 -3.10 4.62 42.40
CA PHE A 563 -4.47 4.27 42.05
C PHE A 563 -5.38 5.50 42.10
N PRO A 564 -6.27 5.70 41.10
CA PRO A 564 -7.25 6.78 41.14
C PRO A 564 -8.18 6.59 42.34
N SER A 565 -8.13 7.51 43.31
CA SER A 565 -9.03 7.47 44.46
C SER A 565 -10.41 7.99 44.05
N PHE A 566 -11.28 7.10 43.57
CA PHE A 566 -12.69 7.44 43.39
C PHE A 566 -13.34 7.53 44.77
N LYS A 567 -13.39 8.75 45.34
CA LYS A 567 -14.22 9.03 46.51
C LYS A 567 -15.68 9.00 46.07
N PHE A 568 -16.31 7.83 46.12
CA PHE A 568 -17.77 7.77 46.17
C PHE A 568 -18.21 8.53 47.42
N LYS A 569 -18.88 9.68 47.24
CA LYS A 569 -19.60 10.33 48.34
C LYS A 569 -20.62 9.31 48.87
N LYS A 570 -20.33 8.69 50.01
CA LYS A 570 -21.36 8.02 50.82
C LYS A 570 -22.42 9.09 51.09
N LYS A 571 -23.63 8.91 50.55
CA LYS A 571 -24.80 9.66 51.01
C LYS A 571 -24.92 9.40 52.52
N GLU A 572 -24.76 10.45 53.31
CA GLU A 572 -25.07 10.42 54.73
C GLU A 572 -26.52 9.98 54.92
N LYS A 573 -26.72 8.99 55.79
CA LYS A 573 -28.02 8.70 56.38
C LYS A 573 -28.17 9.58 57.60
N THR A 574 -29.17 10.45 57.60
CA THR A 574 -29.73 11.09 58.80
C THR A 574 -31.24 10.76 58.88
N PRO A 575 -31.82 10.74 60.09
CA PRO A 575 -32.68 9.64 60.55
C PRO A 575 -34.17 9.99 60.52
N LYS A 576 -35.02 8.94 60.52
CA LYS A 576 -36.48 9.03 60.66
C LYS A 576 -36.90 9.21 62.12
N GLU A 577 -37.89 10.08 62.35
CA GLU A 577 -38.91 10.01 63.40
C GLU A 577 -40.25 10.42 62.78
N LYS A 578 -41.43 9.91 63.14
CA LYS A 578 -41.93 8.83 64.02
C LYS A 578 -43.42 8.70 63.63
N LYS A 579 -44.03 7.51 63.50
CA LYS A 579 -44.81 6.76 64.51
C LYS A 579 -46.02 6.13 63.77
N PRO A 580 -46.77 5.18 64.33
CA PRO A 580 -46.34 3.85 64.73
C PRO A 580 -47.18 2.75 64.03
N ARG A 581 -46.62 1.55 64.15
CA ARG A 581 -46.98 0.24 63.61
C ARG A 581 -48.40 -0.26 63.95
N LYS A 582 -49.07 -0.86 62.96
CA LYS A 582 -49.87 -2.09 63.15
C LYS A 582 -49.62 -3.07 62.00
N GLU A 583 -49.48 -4.33 62.40
CA GLU A 583 -49.01 -5.47 61.64
C GLU A 583 -50.16 -6.16 60.90
N LYS A 584 -49.89 -6.74 59.73
CA LYS A 584 -49.88 -8.21 59.53
C LYS A 584 -49.63 -8.61 58.07
N LYS A 585 -48.71 -9.58 57.95
CA LYS A 585 -48.66 -10.80 57.13
C LYS A 585 -49.45 -10.89 55.80
N GLN A 586 -48.69 -11.45 54.84
CA GLN A 586 -49.02 -12.56 53.92
C GLN A 586 -49.41 -12.25 52.46
N LYS A 587 -48.69 -12.99 51.59
CA LYS A 587 -49.09 -13.70 50.36
C LYS A 587 -49.60 -12.91 49.14
N VAL A 588 -48.92 -13.20 48.02
CA VAL A 588 -49.43 -13.71 46.73
C VAL A 588 -50.91 -13.44 46.41
N GLU A 589 -51.14 -12.70 45.30
CA GLU A 589 -52.22 -12.74 44.27
C GLU A 589 -52.52 -11.30 43.82
N LYS A 590 -52.32 -10.89 42.57
CA LYS A 590 -53.04 -11.20 41.32
C LYS A 590 -54.49 -10.66 41.33
N ALA A 591 -54.77 -9.84 40.30
CA ALA A 591 -56.09 -9.43 39.81
C ALA A 591 -56.87 -8.49 40.75
N GLU A 592 -57.73 -7.59 40.30
CA GLU A 592 -58.56 -7.56 39.09
C GLU A 592 -59.17 -6.16 38.96
N ASP A 593 -59.41 -5.76 37.72
CA ASP A 593 -60.57 -5.02 37.23
C ASP A 593 -60.43 -5.15 35.69
N LEU A 594 -60.96 -6.22 35.06
CA LEU A 594 -62.30 -6.29 34.43
C LEU A 594 -62.69 -4.95 33.79
N GLU A 595 -62.93 -4.84 32.48
CA GLU A 595 -63.74 -5.65 31.57
C GLU A 595 -63.39 -5.13 30.15
N ARG A 596 -63.45 -5.84 29.01
CA ARG A 596 -64.57 -6.62 28.48
C ARG A 596 -64.18 -7.29 27.13
N ALA A 597 -64.51 -8.59 27.04
CA ALA A 597 -64.94 -9.43 25.88
C ALA A 597 -64.20 -9.34 24.52
N LYS A 598 -63.55 -10.42 24.01
CA LYS A 598 -64.11 -11.60 23.27
C LYS A 598 -64.73 -11.21 21.90
N ASP A 599 -64.52 -11.85 20.75
CA ASP A 599 -64.21 -13.26 20.44
C ASP A 599 -63.94 -13.41 18.90
N THR A 600 -63.20 -14.47 18.50
CA THR A 600 -63.25 -15.31 17.26
C THR A 600 -63.25 -14.80 15.79
N ILE A 601 -62.56 -15.59 14.95
CA ILE A 601 -62.59 -15.73 13.45
C ILE A 601 -63.60 -16.87 13.14
N PRO A 602 -64.49 -16.92 12.08
CA PRO A 602 -64.13 -17.08 10.63
C PRO A 602 -65.18 -16.79 9.49
N LEU A 603 -64.73 -16.97 8.22
CA LEU A 603 -65.38 -17.53 6.98
C LEU A 603 -66.57 -16.89 6.19
N GLN A 604 -66.34 -16.83 4.85
CA GLN A 604 -67.18 -17.18 3.67
C GLN A 604 -68.07 -16.17 2.87
N GLU A 605 -67.88 -16.26 1.52
CA GLU A 605 -68.84 -16.14 0.35
C GLU A 605 -69.64 -14.82 0.12
N GLU A 606 -70.05 -14.36 -1.07
CA GLU A 606 -70.06 -14.77 -2.49
C GLU A 606 -70.38 -13.51 -3.37
N LYS A 607 -70.04 -13.58 -4.68
CA LYS A 607 -70.66 -12.91 -5.88
C LYS A 607 -70.85 -11.38 -5.96
N VAL A 608 -70.43 -10.80 -7.11
CA VAL A 608 -71.30 -10.22 -8.18
C VAL A 608 -70.42 -9.91 -9.43
N MET A 609 -70.84 -10.37 -10.61
CA MET A 609 -70.49 -9.82 -11.95
C MET A 609 -71.61 -8.87 -12.38
N PRO A 610 -71.35 -7.82 -13.20
CA PRO A 610 -71.39 -7.92 -14.68
C PRO A 610 -70.21 -7.13 -15.31
N GLU A 611 -69.88 -7.13 -16.60
CA GLU A 611 -70.73 -6.94 -17.78
C GLU A 611 -69.90 -7.20 -19.07
N VAL A 612 -70.58 -7.69 -20.10
CA VAL A 612 -70.11 -7.86 -21.49
C VAL A 612 -70.79 -6.78 -22.33
N PRO A 613 -70.13 -6.22 -23.36
CA PRO A 613 -70.65 -6.36 -24.74
C PRO A 613 -69.52 -6.82 -25.69
N ALA A 614 -69.69 -7.89 -26.46
CA ALA A 614 -70.48 -8.03 -27.70
C ALA A 614 -69.81 -7.36 -28.93
N THR A 615 -69.09 -8.22 -29.68
CA THR A 615 -69.06 -8.40 -31.14
C THR A 615 -69.51 -7.27 -32.09
N THR A 616 -68.64 -6.94 -33.05
CA THR A 616 -69.03 -6.68 -34.46
C THR A 616 -67.90 -6.96 -35.46
N GLU A 617 -68.14 -7.96 -36.30
CA GLU A 617 -67.89 -8.12 -37.75
C GLU A 617 -66.63 -7.57 -38.47
N GLU A 618 -65.97 -8.50 -39.17
CA GLU A 618 -65.17 -8.36 -40.41
C GLU A 618 -65.92 -7.60 -41.53
N PRO A 619 -65.25 -6.93 -42.52
CA PRO A 619 -64.40 -7.62 -43.51
C PRO A 619 -63.16 -6.89 -44.06
N ILE A 620 -62.15 -7.72 -44.40
CA ILE A 620 -61.26 -7.73 -45.58
C ILE A 620 -60.95 -6.39 -46.28
N GLU A 621 -59.68 -5.98 -46.24
CA GLU A 621 -58.94 -5.66 -47.48
C GLU A 621 -57.45 -5.93 -47.33
N GLN A 622 -56.95 -6.76 -48.24
CA GLN A 622 -55.55 -7.18 -48.35
C GLN A 622 -54.69 -6.00 -48.85
N GLN A 623 -53.57 -5.73 -48.17
CA GLN A 623 -52.37 -5.27 -48.87
C GLN A 623 -51.11 -5.90 -48.28
N VAL A 624 -50.51 -6.71 -49.14
CA VAL A 624 -49.33 -7.54 -48.95
C VAL A 624 -48.10 -6.65 -48.90
N THR A 625 -47.28 -6.76 -47.85
CA THR A 625 -45.82 -6.62 -48.00
C THR A 625 -45.05 -7.29 -46.86
N ALA A 626 -44.46 -8.44 -47.21
CA ALA A 626 -43.29 -9.12 -46.61
C ALA A 626 -43.23 -9.27 -45.08
N THR A 627 -43.96 -10.27 -44.57
CA THR A 627 -43.66 -10.91 -43.29
C THR A 627 -42.43 -11.82 -43.47
N THR A 628 -41.29 -11.48 -42.88
CA THR A 628 -40.24 -12.46 -42.59
C THR A 628 -40.53 -13.04 -41.21
N GLU A 629 -40.81 -14.33 -41.16
CA GLU A 629 -41.36 -15.05 -40.01
C GLU A 629 -40.59 -14.84 -38.71
N VAL A 630 -41.33 -14.41 -37.69
CA VAL A 630 -41.01 -14.60 -36.27
C VAL A 630 -41.17 -16.09 -35.96
N VAL A 631 -40.07 -16.78 -35.64
CA VAL A 631 -40.13 -18.11 -34.99
C VAL A 631 -39.74 -17.95 -33.53
N ILE A 632 -40.75 -17.99 -32.67
CA ILE A 632 -40.64 -18.06 -31.21
C ILE A 632 -40.32 -19.50 -30.83
N THR A 633 -39.14 -19.73 -30.24
CA THR A 633 -38.75 -21.01 -29.63
C THR A 633 -39.52 -21.25 -28.33
N LYS A 634 -40.77 -21.70 -28.40
CA LYS A 634 -41.45 -22.31 -27.24
C LYS A 634 -40.99 -23.76 -26.98
N ASP A 635 -40.38 -24.40 -27.97
CA ASP A 635 -40.04 -25.84 -27.93
C ASP A 635 -38.62 -26.16 -27.40
N ILE A 636 -37.83 -25.13 -27.04
CA ILE A 636 -36.52 -25.30 -26.38
C ILE A 636 -36.59 -24.70 -24.97
N PRO A 637 -36.73 -25.53 -23.92
CA PRO A 637 -36.88 -25.07 -22.53
C PRO A 637 -35.73 -24.16 -22.07
N GLU A 638 -34.52 -24.39 -22.59
CA GLU A 638 -33.30 -23.68 -22.19
C GLU A 638 -33.19 -22.24 -22.74
N LEU A 639 -34.02 -21.90 -23.74
CA LEU A 639 -34.11 -20.57 -24.36
C LEU A 639 -35.29 -19.75 -23.84
N SER A 640 -36.20 -20.36 -23.06
CA SER A 640 -37.39 -19.69 -22.50
C SER A 640 -37.08 -18.45 -21.64
N ASN A 641 -35.87 -18.38 -21.08
CA ASN A 641 -35.39 -17.26 -20.26
C ASN A 641 -34.62 -16.20 -21.06
N ILE A 642 -34.48 -16.35 -22.38
CA ILE A 642 -33.77 -15.41 -23.27
C ILE A 642 -34.79 -14.67 -24.13
N THR A 643 -35.37 -13.62 -23.56
CA THR A 643 -36.37 -12.76 -24.23
C THR A 643 -35.81 -11.96 -25.40
N ASP A 644 -34.48 -11.82 -25.48
CA ASP A 644 -33.79 -10.93 -26.43
C ASP A 644 -33.25 -11.68 -27.66
N LEU A 645 -33.61 -12.95 -27.84
CA LEU A 645 -33.03 -13.82 -28.87
C LEU A 645 -33.24 -13.27 -30.29
N SER A 646 -34.37 -12.61 -30.54
CA SER A 646 -34.68 -11.97 -31.84
C SER A 646 -33.66 -10.90 -32.24
N PHE A 647 -32.96 -10.28 -31.29
CA PHE A 647 -31.99 -9.21 -31.53
C PHE A 647 -30.56 -9.74 -31.78
N MET A 648 -30.33 -11.05 -31.70
CA MET A 648 -29.00 -11.66 -31.86
C MET A 648 -28.63 -11.98 -33.33
N GLY A 649 -29.44 -11.54 -34.30
CA GLY A 649 -29.15 -11.61 -35.73
C GLY A 649 -28.79 -13.01 -36.22
N GLU A 650 -27.56 -13.17 -36.73
CA GLU A 650 -27.05 -14.43 -37.30
C GLU A 650 -27.15 -15.61 -36.32
N LEU A 651 -26.97 -15.36 -35.01
CA LEU A 651 -27.05 -16.41 -34.00
C LEU A 651 -28.47 -16.96 -33.85
N ASN A 652 -29.49 -16.10 -33.97
CA ASN A 652 -30.89 -16.52 -33.94
C ASN A 652 -31.21 -17.42 -35.15
N THR A 653 -30.74 -17.04 -36.34
CA THR A 653 -30.90 -17.83 -37.57
C THR A 653 -30.21 -19.19 -37.46
N GLN A 654 -28.99 -19.25 -36.91
CA GLN A 654 -28.25 -20.50 -36.70
C GLN A 654 -28.99 -21.44 -35.72
N ILE A 655 -29.54 -20.90 -34.63
CA ILE A 655 -30.32 -21.68 -33.65
C ILE A 655 -31.59 -22.25 -34.29
N ALA A 656 -32.31 -21.44 -35.07
CA ALA A 656 -33.53 -21.86 -35.77
C ALA A 656 -33.25 -22.96 -36.80
N GLU A 657 -32.18 -22.82 -37.59
CA GLU A 657 -31.82 -23.81 -38.63
C GLU A 657 -31.35 -25.14 -38.01
N VAL A 658 -30.52 -25.11 -36.97
CA VAL A 658 -30.09 -26.34 -36.27
C VAL A 658 -31.29 -27.03 -35.58
N HIS A 659 -32.23 -26.26 -35.03
CA HIS A 659 -33.46 -26.82 -34.48
C HIS A 659 -34.34 -27.46 -35.55
N ARG A 660 -34.50 -26.82 -36.72
CA ARG A 660 -35.23 -27.38 -37.86
C ARG A 660 -34.59 -28.68 -38.34
N GLN A 661 -33.26 -28.72 -38.47
CA GLN A 661 -32.51 -29.92 -38.86
C GLN A 661 -32.69 -31.07 -37.84
N LEU A 662 -32.77 -30.77 -36.54
CA LEU A 662 -33.00 -31.78 -35.49
C LEU A 662 -34.36 -32.50 -35.60
N GLN A 663 -35.38 -31.85 -36.16
CA GLN A 663 -36.72 -32.42 -36.31
C GLN A 663 -36.80 -33.45 -37.46
N VAL A 664 -35.99 -33.29 -38.51
CA VAL A 664 -36.00 -34.15 -39.71
C VAL A 664 -34.81 -35.14 -39.83
N SER A 665 -33.87 -35.12 -38.88
CA SER A 665 -32.62 -35.90 -38.97
C SER A 665 -32.72 -37.36 -38.48
N ALA A 666 -32.01 -38.26 -39.15
CA ALA A 666 -31.86 -39.67 -38.76
C ALA A 666 -31.04 -39.85 -37.45
N LYS A 667 -31.19 -41.00 -36.79
CA LYS A 667 -30.68 -41.31 -35.43
C LYS A 667 -29.17 -41.04 -35.23
N LYS A 668 -28.36 -41.12 -36.28
CA LYS A 668 -26.90 -40.93 -36.24
C LYS A 668 -26.47 -39.46 -36.20
N ASP A 669 -27.18 -38.58 -36.92
CA ASP A 669 -26.86 -37.14 -37.00
C ASP A 669 -27.49 -36.31 -35.87
N LYS A 670 -28.55 -36.85 -35.24
CA LYS A 670 -29.26 -36.20 -34.13
C LYS A 670 -28.34 -35.88 -32.94
N LYS A 671 -27.36 -36.75 -32.63
CA LYS A 671 -26.42 -36.54 -31.51
C LYS A 671 -25.45 -35.38 -31.77
N ARG A 672 -24.98 -35.21 -33.01
CA ARG A 672 -24.10 -34.11 -33.44
C ARG A 672 -24.85 -32.78 -33.37
N LEU A 673 -26.05 -32.74 -33.95
CA LEU A 673 -26.89 -31.54 -33.99
C LEU A 673 -27.37 -31.12 -32.58
N GLN A 674 -27.58 -32.05 -31.65
CA GLN A 674 -27.87 -31.73 -30.24
C GLN A 674 -26.69 -31.05 -29.53
N GLN A 675 -25.45 -31.48 -29.79
CA GLN A 675 -24.26 -30.82 -29.25
C GLN A 675 -24.08 -29.42 -29.86
N GLU A 676 -24.34 -29.28 -31.15
CA GLU A 676 -24.29 -28.00 -31.86
C GLU A 676 -25.36 -27.02 -31.33
N GLN A 677 -26.60 -27.48 -31.12
CA GLN A 677 -27.66 -26.69 -30.49
C GLN A 677 -27.28 -26.23 -29.08
N LYS A 678 -26.70 -27.12 -28.26
CA LYS A 678 -26.24 -26.75 -26.91
C LYS A 678 -25.17 -25.65 -26.93
N LEU A 679 -24.21 -25.74 -27.87
CA LEU A 679 -23.17 -24.72 -28.03
C LEU A 679 -23.76 -23.38 -28.46
N LEU A 680 -24.72 -23.37 -29.38
CA LEU A 680 -25.38 -22.14 -29.82
C LEU A 680 -26.23 -21.51 -28.71
N VAL A 681 -26.90 -22.33 -27.88
CA VAL A 681 -27.63 -21.87 -26.69
C VAL A 681 -26.68 -21.25 -25.66
N GLU A 682 -25.51 -21.84 -25.42
CA GLU A 682 -24.49 -21.24 -24.54
C GLU A 682 -23.94 -19.93 -25.10
N LYS A 683 -23.73 -19.83 -26.42
CA LYS A 683 -23.37 -18.57 -27.08
C LYS A 683 -24.43 -17.50 -26.92
N ALA A 684 -25.72 -17.85 -27.04
CA ALA A 684 -26.83 -16.90 -26.85
C ALA A 684 -26.90 -16.39 -25.41
N LYS A 685 -26.74 -17.28 -24.41
CA LYS A 685 -26.65 -16.90 -22.99
C LYS A 685 -25.49 -15.96 -22.73
N LYS A 686 -24.32 -16.25 -23.32
CA LYS A 686 -23.14 -15.39 -23.21
C LYS A 686 -23.37 -14.02 -23.84
N GLN A 687 -23.94 -13.96 -25.04
CA GLN A 687 -24.21 -12.69 -25.73
C GLN A 687 -25.22 -11.83 -24.95
N GLN A 688 -26.24 -12.42 -24.34
CA GLN A 688 -27.17 -11.71 -23.44
C GLN A 688 -26.47 -11.19 -22.18
N ALA A 689 -25.57 -12.00 -21.58
CA ALA A 689 -24.79 -11.57 -20.43
C ALA A 689 -23.82 -10.41 -20.80
N ASP A 690 -23.18 -10.49 -21.96
CA ASP A 690 -22.28 -9.47 -22.48
C ASP A 690 -23.04 -8.15 -22.74
N TYR A 691 -24.24 -8.22 -23.34
CA TYR A 691 -25.14 -7.06 -23.48
C TYR A 691 -25.43 -6.40 -22.13
N ARG A 692 -25.91 -7.19 -21.15
CA ARG A 692 -26.29 -6.67 -19.83
C ARG A 692 -25.09 -6.06 -19.11
N TYR A 693 -23.95 -6.73 -19.14
CA TYR A 693 -22.73 -6.22 -18.53
C TYR A 693 -22.27 -4.92 -19.20
N PHE A 694 -22.34 -4.84 -20.53
CA PHE A 694 -21.93 -3.66 -21.27
C PHE A 694 -22.82 -2.44 -20.95
N VAL A 695 -24.15 -2.61 -21.01
CA VAL A 695 -25.13 -1.55 -20.68
C VAL A 695 -24.98 -1.10 -19.23
N PHE A 696 -24.76 -2.04 -18.29
CA PHE A 696 -24.53 -1.71 -16.88
C PHE A 696 -23.27 -0.86 -16.67
N ARG A 697 -22.18 -1.15 -17.39
CA ARG A 697 -20.98 -0.30 -17.36
C ARG A 697 -21.25 1.10 -17.92
N CYS A 698 -22.00 1.21 -19.02
CA CYS A 698 -22.35 2.51 -19.60
C CYS A 698 -23.19 3.34 -18.63
N LEU A 699 -24.16 2.74 -17.93
CA LEU A 699 -24.97 3.39 -16.89
C LEU A 699 -24.11 3.86 -15.70
N LYS A 700 -23.17 3.04 -15.22
CA LYS A 700 -22.24 3.44 -14.15
C LYS A 700 -21.27 4.53 -14.59
N ASN A 701 -20.81 4.49 -15.83
CA ASN A 701 -19.97 5.52 -16.41
C ASN A 701 -20.74 6.85 -16.55
N LEU A 702 -22.00 6.80 -17.01
CA LEU A 702 -22.87 7.97 -17.08
C LEU A 702 -23.10 8.61 -15.71
N TYR A 703 -23.37 7.80 -14.67
CA TYR A 703 -23.49 8.29 -13.29
C TYR A 703 -22.21 9.01 -12.83
N LYS A 704 -21.04 8.44 -13.12
CA LYS A 704 -19.75 9.05 -12.78
C LYS A 704 -19.54 10.38 -13.52
N GLN A 705 -19.79 10.42 -14.83
CA GLN A 705 -19.69 11.63 -15.64
C GLN A 705 -20.69 12.72 -15.21
N ALA A 706 -21.90 12.31 -14.79
CA ALA A 706 -22.87 13.21 -14.20
C ALA A 706 -22.35 13.81 -12.87
N LEU A 707 -21.81 12.99 -11.96
CA LEU A 707 -21.20 13.50 -10.72
C LEU A 707 -20.05 14.49 -10.97
N GLU A 708 -19.20 14.22 -11.96
CA GLU A 708 -18.09 15.10 -12.33
C GLU A 708 -18.53 16.40 -13.04
N SER A 709 -19.77 16.44 -13.57
CA SER A 709 -20.31 17.61 -14.26
C SER A 709 -21.30 18.45 -13.43
N ASP A 710 -21.68 17.99 -12.24
CA ASP A 710 -22.60 18.69 -11.32
C ASP A 710 -22.14 20.14 -11.02
N ASP A 711 -20.84 20.33 -10.74
CA ASP A 711 -20.27 21.66 -10.50
C ASP A 711 -20.40 22.59 -11.73
N LYS A 712 -20.37 22.04 -12.95
CA LYS A 712 -20.53 22.83 -14.18
C LYS A 712 -21.98 23.29 -14.37
N PHE A 713 -22.95 22.40 -14.11
CA PHE A 713 -24.37 22.79 -14.18
C PHE A 713 -24.72 23.81 -13.10
N LYS A 714 -24.20 23.65 -11.87
CA LYS A 714 -24.34 24.65 -10.81
C LYS A 714 -23.73 25.99 -11.21
N ALA A 715 -22.52 25.99 -11.77
CA ALA A 715 -21.86 27.21 -12.20
C ALA A 715 -22.63 27.93 -13.33
N ASP A 716 -23.16 27.20 -14.32
CA ASP A 716 -23.99 27.78 -15.38
C ASP A 716 -25.28 28.39 -14.81
N LEU A 717 -25.98 27.67 -13.93
CA LEU A 717 -27.18 28.19 -13.25
C LEU A 717 -26.88 29.48 -12.47
N PHE A 718 -25.79 29.51 -11.69
CA PHE A 718 -25.38 30.71 -10.97
C PHE A 718 -25.04 31.87 -11.91
N ALA A 719 -24.36 31.59 -13.03
CA ALA A 719 -24.02 32.60 -14.03
C ALA A 719 -25.28 33.19 -14.69
N LYS A 720 -26.27 32.36 -15.08
CA LYS A 720 -27.53 32.83 -15.65
C LYS A 720 -28.37 33.61 -14.64
N LYS A 721 -28.38 33.18 -13.38
CA LYS A 721 -29.05 33.91 -12.30
C LYS A 721 -28.43 35.29 -12.06
N GLN A 722 -27.10 35.36 -12.02
CA GLN A 722 -26.39 36.63 -11.88
C GLN A 722 -26.67 37.56 -13.07
N ALA A 723 -26.72 37.03 -14.30
CA ALA A 723 -27.06 37.83 -15.49
C ALA A 723 -28.50 38.37 -15.44
N TYR A 724 -29.45 37.58 -14.96
CA TYR A 724 -30.84 37.99 -14.73
C TYR A 724 -30.96 39.07 -13.65
N ASP A 725 -30.29 38.88 -12.50
CA ASP A 725 -30.29 39.83 -11.38
C ASP A 725 -29.67 41.19 -11.76
N LEU A 726 -28.68 41.19 -12.66
CA LEU A 726 -28.04 42.39 -13.19
C LEU A 726 -28.87 43.10 -14.28
N ASN A 727 -29.58 42.35 -15.12
CA ASN A 727 -30.37 42.89 -16.23
C ASN A 727 -31.61 42.03 -16.52
N ASN A 728 -32.76 42.44 -15.99
CA ASN A 728 -34.02 41.69 -16.05
C ASN A 728 -34.74 41.90 -17.40
N THR A 729 -34.25 41.20 -18.44
CA THR A 729 -34.87 41.11 -19.76
C THR A 729 -35.59 39.78 -19.94
N ALA A 730 -36.58 39.73 -20.84
CA ALA A 730 -37.28 38.49 -21.18
C ALA A 730 -36.33 37.38 -21.68
N GLU A 731 -35.26 37.76 -22.40
CA GLU A 731 -34.21 36.84 -22.85
C GLU A 731 -33.41 36.24 -21.69
N ASN A 732 -32.98 37.05 -20.72
CA ASN A 732 -32.27 36.56 -19.54
C ASN A 732 -33.16 35.71 -18.63
N GLN A 733 -34.47 36.03 -18.57
CA GLN A 733 -35.45 35.21 -17.86
C GLN A 733 -35.61 33.83 -18.51
N GLU A 734 -35.69 33.77 -19.85
CA GLU A 734 -35.77 32.51 -20.59
C GLU A 734 -34.49 31.66 -20.44
N LEU A 735 -33.31 32.30 -20.46
CA LEU A 735 -32.04 31.61 -20.26
C LEU A 735 -31.89 31.07 -18.84
N LEU A 736 -32.34 31.80 -17.81
CA LEU A 736 -32.37 31.32 -16.44
C LEU A 736 -33.32 30.13 -16.30
N TYR A 737 -34.53 30.21 -16.85
CA TYR A 737 -35.50 29.12 -16.83
C TYR A 737 -34.94 27.84 -17.47
N LYS A 738 -34.29 27.95 -18.64
CA LYS A 738 -33.63 26.81 -19.31
C LYS A 738 -32.50 26.21 -18.48
N ALA A 739 -31.71 27.03 -17.78
CA ALA A 739 -30.64 26.56 -16.91
C ALA A 739 -31.19 25.87 -15.64
N GLU A 740 -32.28 26.38 -15.07
CA GLU A 740 -32.99 25.76 -13.95
C GLU A 740 -33.56 24.39 -14.35
N GLU A 741 -34.27 24.30 -15.47
CA GLU A 741 -34.79 23.03 -15.99
C GLU A 741 -33.67 22.01 -16.29
N GLY A 742 -32.58 22.47 -16.93
CA GLY A 742 -31.43 21.61 -17.22
C GLY A 742 -30.75 21.07 -15.95
N TYR A 743 -30.66 21.88 -14.91
CA TYR A 743 -30.09 21.44 -13.63
C TYR A 743 -31.05 20.50 -12.86
N GLN A 744 -32.36 20.71 -12.92
CA GLN A 744 -33.34 19.76 -12.35
C GLN A 744 -33.29 18.41 -13.06
N ALA A 745 -33.20 18.39 -14.40
CA ALA A 745 -33.03 17.17 -15.19
C ALA A 745 -31.74 16.41 -14.81
N HIS A 746 -30.66 17.15 -14.58
CA HIS A 746 -29.37 16.61 -14.13
C HIS A 746 -29.48 15.93 -12.76
N LEU A 747 -30.08 16.61 -11.77
CA LEU A 747 -30.27 16.06 -10.42
C LEU A 747 -31.21 14.84 -10.42
N TRP A 748 -32.26 14.87 -11.23
CA TRP A 748 -33.19 13.76 -11.39
C TRP A 748 -32.48 12.53 -11.96
N MET A 749 -31.69 12.69 -13.03
CA MET A 749 -30.88 11.62 -13.61
C MET A 749 -29.88 11.04 -12.60
N LEU A 750 -29.21 11.88 -11.80
CA LEU A 750 -28.32 11.43 -10.73
C LEU A 750 -29.05 10.56 -9.70
N ASN A 751 -30.26 10.94 -9.33
CA ASN A 751 -31.07 10.19 -8.37
C ASN A 751 -31.50 8.82 -8.92
N GLU A 752 -31.95 8.78 -10.18
CA GLU A 752 -32.36 7.54 -10.84
C GLU A 752 -31.19 6.55 -11.05
N LEU A 753 -29.98 7.06 -11.33
CA LEU A 753 -28.81 6.22 -11.59
C LEU A 753 -28.04 5.79 -10.32
N LYS A 754 -28.26 6.45 -9.18
CA LYS A 754 -27.51 6.23 -7.93
C LYS A 754 -27.55 4.78 -7.46
N ASP A 755 -28.74 4.19 -7.41
CA ASP A 755 -28.99 2.86 -6.85
C ASP A 755 -29.17 1.78 -7.93
N ILE A 756 -28.66 2.02 -9.15
CA ILE A 756 -28.76 1.06 -10.24
C ILE A 756 -27.88 -0.17 -9.97
N THR A 757 -28.48 -1.37 -10.09
CA THR A 757 -27.84 -2.66 -9.87
C THR A 757 -28.00 -3.54 -11.12
N MET A 758 -27.18 -4.59 -11.21
CA MET A 758 -27.30 -5.57 -12.29
C MET A 758 -28.68 -6.27 -12.28
N GLU A 759 -29.28 -6.44 -11.10
CA GLU A 759 -30.61 -7.04 -10.96
C GLU A 759 -31.71 -6.17 -11.57
N HIS A 760 -31.62 -4.84 -11.44
CA HIS A 760 -32.54 -3.90 -12.08
C HIS A 760 -32.51 -4.02 -13.61
N LEU A 761 -31.33 -4.30 -14.20
CA LEU A 761 -31.18 -4.50 -15.63
C LEU A 761 -31.65 -5.89 -16.08
N ILE A 762 -31.44 -6.93 -15.25
CA ILE A 762 -31.93 -8.30 -15.53
C ILE A 762 -33.46 -8.35 -15.54
N GLN A 763 -34.10 -7.64 -14.61
CA GLN A 763 -35.56 -7.57 -14.49
C GLN A 763 -36.19 -6.47 -15.36
N GLU A 764 -35.38 -5.66 -16.04
CA GLU A 764 -35.80 -4.47 -16.81
C GLU A 764 -36.80 -3.61 -16.00
N LYS A 765 -36.41 -3.23 -14.78
CA LYS A 765 -37.29 -2.53 -13.85
C LYS A 765 -37.39 -1.04 -14.19
N GLY A 766 -38.60 -0.49 -14.19
CA GLY A 766 -38.84 0.95 -14.34
C GLY A 766 -38.37 1.50 -15.69
N LEU A 767 -37.63 2.62 -15.68
CA LEU A 767 -37.12 3.30 -16.88
C LEU A 767 -36.26 2.42 -17.79
N LEU A 768 -35.60 1.39 -17.24
CA LEU A 768 -34.81 0.45 -18.03
C LEU A 768 -35.66 -0.38 -18.99
N ARG A 769 -36.94 -0.61 -18.67
CA ARG A 769 -37.88 -1.27 -19.59
C ARG A 769 -38.13 -0.40 -20.82
N ASN A 770 -38.44 0.87 -20.60
CA ASN A 770 -38.73 1.83 -21.67
C ASN A 770 -37.47 2.05 -22.54
N PHE A 771 -36.30 2.11 -21.92
CA PHE A 771 -35.03 2.18 -22.62
C PHE A 771 -34.77 0.93 -23.47
N ALA A 772 -35.02 -0.25 -22.89
CA ALA A 772 -34.92 -1.53 -23.59
C ALA A 772 -35.88 -1.62 -24.78
N GLU A 773 -37.13 -1.17 -24.63
CA GLU A 773 -38.12 -1.17 -25.72
C GLU A 773 -37.69 -0.25 -26.89
N GLN A 774 -36.99 0.85 -26.61
CA GLN A 774 -36.58 1.84 -27.62
C GLN A 774 -35.22 1.54 -28.27
N HIS A 775 -34.24 1.05 -27.51
CA HIS A 775 -32.83 1.04 -27.94
C HIS A 775 -32.15 -0.34 -27.89
N LYS A 776 -32.84 -1.40 -27.46
CA LYS A 776 -32.22 -2.73 -27.31
C LYS A 776 -31.65 -3.27 -28.62
N GLU A 777 -32.37 -3.15 -29.73
CA GLU A 777 -31.89 -3.59 -31.05
C GLU A 777 -30.63 -2.84 -31.50
N GLU A 778 -30.65 -1.51 -31.42
CA GLU A 778 -29.53 -0.62 -31.75
C GLU A 778 -28.27 -0.96 -30.95
N ILE A 779 -28.43 -1.29 -29.66
CA ILE A 779 -27.32 -1.68 -28.79
C ILE A 779 -26.74 -3.03 -29.20
N TYR A 780 -27.56 -4.04 -29.49
CA TYR A 780 -27.06 -5.34 -29.97
C TYR A 780 -26.30 -5.19 -31.30
N GLN A 781 -26.78 -4.36 -32.21
CA GLN A 781 -26.07 -4.04 -33.46
C GLN A 781 -24.73 -3.33 -33.18
N THR A 782 -24.71 -2.34 -32.29
CA THR A 782 -23.48 -1.61 -31.89
C THR A 782 -22.44 -2.53 -31.25
N ILE A 783 -22.88 -3.47 -30.40
CA ILE A 783 -21.99 -4.46 -29.78
C ILE A 783 -21.41 -5.42 -30.83
N ALA A 784 -22.17 -5.77 -31.87
CA ALA A 784 -21.74 -6.65 -32.95
C ALA A 784 -20.76 -5.99 -33.94
N GLN A 785 -20.75 -4.66 -34.06
CA GLN A 785 -19.82 -3.93 -34.94
C GLN A 785 -18.35 -4.08 -34.49
N LYS A 786 -17.40 -4.02 -35.44
CA LYS A 786 -15.95 -4.05 -35.19
C LYS A 786 -15.41 -2.70 -34.71
N LEU A 787 -16.04 -2.10 -33.70
CA LEU A 787 -15.60 -0.87 -33.05
C LEU A 787 -14.75 -1.16 -31.81
N SER A 788 -13.89 -0.21 -31.43
CA SER A 788 -13.16 -0.30 -30.16
C SER A 788 -14.11 -0.27 -28.96
N PRO A 789 -13.73 -0.85 -27.80
CA PRO A 789 -14.57 -0.81 -26.60
C PRO A 789 -14.97 0.62 -26.17
N GLN A 790 -14.07 1.60 -26.36
CA GLN A 790 -14.34 3.00 -26.04
C GLN A 790 -15.38 3.61 -26.96
N GLN A 791 -15.26 3.42 -28.28
CA GLN A 791 -16.24 3.94 -29.25
C GLN A 791 -17.64 3.36 -29.02
N LYS A 792 -17.73 2.07 -28.65
CA LYS A 792 -19.00 1.43 -28.27
C LYS A 792 -19.59 2.03 -27.00
N MET A 793 -18.74 2.33 -26.01
CA MET A 793 -19.19 2.97 -24.77
C MET A 793 -19.68 4.38 -25.04
N ASP A 794 -18.96 5.18 -25.82
CA ASP A 794 -19.34 6.56 -26.13
C ASP A 794 -20.68 6.62 -26.86
N ALA A 795 -20.90 5.76 -27.87
CA ALA A 795 -22.17 5.70 -28.61
C ALA A 795 -23.36 5.37 -27.70
N ILE A 796 -23.22 4.37 -26.83
CA ILE A 796 -24.30 3.96 -25.92
C ILE A 796 -24.49 4.97 -24.78
N SER A 797 -23.42 5.60 -24.31
CA SER A 797 -23.49 6.65 -23.29
C SER A 797 -24.27 7.88 -23.79
N VAL A 798 -24.15 8.24 -25.07
CA VAL A 798 -24.96 9.32 -25.67
C VAL A 798 -26.44 8.95 -25.70
N LEU A 799 -26.79 7.72 -26.12
CA LEU A 799 -28.18 7.24 -26.11
C LEU A 799 -28.78 7.23 -24.70
N LEU A 800 -28.01 6.77 -23.71
CA LEU A 800 -28.43 6.77 -22.32
C LEU A 800 -28.63 8.19 -21.78
N ALA A 801 -27.70 9.11 -22.03
CA ALA A 801 -27.81 10.49 -21.56
C ALA A 801 -29.04 11.20 -22.18
N ASP A 802 -29.25 11.05 -23.48
CA ASP A 802 -30.42 11.62 -24.18
C ASP A 802 -31.74 11.03 -23.66
N PHE A 803 -31.79 9.70 -23.46
CA PHE A 803 -32.97 9.03 -22.92
C PHE A 803 -33.34 9.54 -21.52
N TYR A 804 -32.39 9.59 -20.59
CA TYR A 804 -32.67 10.04 -19.22
C TYR A 804 -33.05 11.53 -19.17
N HIS A 805 -32.44 12.38 -20.01
CA HIS A 805 -32.87 13.77 -20.12
C HIS A 805 -34.30 13.92 -20.67
N LYS A 806 -34.67 13.19 -21.73
CA LYS A 806 -36.04 13.21 -22.27
C LYS A 806 -37.07 12.63 -21.30
N ALA A 807 -36.69 11.58 -20.55
CA ALA A 807 -37.56 10.96 -19.57
C ALA A 807 -37.95 11.94 -18.45
N PHE A 808 -37.06 12.83 -18.03
CA PHE A 808 -37.37 13.90 -17.07
C PHE A 808 -38.50 14.81 -17.57
N PHE A 809 -38.39 15.33 -18.79
CA PHE A 809 -39.40 16.24 -19.36
C PHE A 809 -40.76 15.56 -19.56
N ASN A 810 -40.77 14.29 -19.95
CA ASN A 810 -41.99 13.50 -20.08
C ASN A 810 -42.63 13.13 -18.73
N SER A 811 -41.83 13.04 -17.66
CA SER A 811 -42.34 12.80 -16.30
C SER A 811 -42.85 14.06 -15.60
N SER A 812 -42.44 15.24 -16.07
CA SER A 812 -42.81 16.54 -15.51
C SER A 812 -44.04 17.17 -16.18
N SER A 813 -44.54 16.56 -17.27
CA SER A 813 -45.71 17.00 -18.04
C SER A 813 -46.98 16.17 -17.76
N ASN A 814 -46.91 15.21 -16.82
CA ASN A 814 -48.03 14.54 -16.16
C ASN A 814 -48.10 14.99 -14.70
#